data_AF-A0A7K7Q0Q7-F1
#
_entry.id   AF-A0A7K7Q0Q7-F1
#
_cell.length_a   1.000
_cell.length_b   1.000
_cell.length_c   1.000
_cell.angle_alpha   90.00
_cell.angle_beta   90.00
_cell.angle_gamma   90.00
#
_symmetry.space_group_name_H-M   'P 1'
#
loop_
_entity.id
_entity.type
_entity.pdbx_description
1 polymer ?
#
loop_
_entity_poly.entity_id
_entity_poly.type
_entity_poly.pdbx_seq_one_letter_code
_entity_poly.pdbx_strand_id
1 'polypeptide(L)'
;GLLMALDVPQERGLGHLDQRYLDGLEVCRFPLLPFLQPLPLDWMYLLYTIMFLGALGIMLGCCYRLSCVAFLCPYWYLLLLDKTSWNNHSYLYGLLGFQLALLGADRYGSVDGLFRPQKRNAHIPLWNYALLRAQVFIVYFIAGLKKLDADWVGGFSMGTLARHWLFAPFRLVMSEELTSRLVVHGGGLVLDLSAGFLLFFDATRPLALVFVTYFHCMNSQLFSIGMFSYTMLATNGLFCHPEWPRGLLARCPPWLQRWLPSTKPPQPSPDCHYGGQRAQGGIRPRQHLAAAFTILYVLEQLFLPYSHFITQGYNNWTNGLYGYSWDMMVHSRFHQHVKITYRDGLTGEVGYLKPGAFTQSRRWRDHADMLKQYSACLSKLLPRYNVTQPQIYFDIWVSINERFQQRLVDPRVDLVRAPWSPWTPTPWLLPLLVDLSPWRQRLQELEMQLDGHTDAVFIADFPGLHLENFVSEDLGNTSLRVLRGKVVVELVEQQQNHSLQEGEGMQLPPGQYHKVHTVSPEPSCYMYLYVNTTALELERNLTRLRELRERVRNGTEQSPLPPELRPILGEAPPTGIPLDPVVSLFLRREQREQQRKRESSLAQRLRRFLRRKFFIFRRSALMTLIALRNLALGRPSPERLAQEVTFANWR
;
A
#
# COMPACT_ATOMS: atom_id res chain seq x y z
N GLY A 1 18.81 2.75 -11.53
CA GLY A 1 20.04 3.20 -10.87
C GLY A 1 19.72 3.93 -9.58
N LEU A 2 19.80 5.27 -9.57
CA LEU A 2 19.66 6.09 -8.35
C LEU A 2 18.40 5.79 -7.52
N LEU A 3 17.21 5.78 -8.14
CA LEU A 3 15.96 5.51 -7.42
C LEU A 3 15.90 4.09 -6.85
N MET A 4 16.50 3.11 -7.53
CA MET A 4 16.62 1.73 -7.02
C MET A 4 17.53 1.71 -5.79
N ALA A 5 18.66 2.43 -5.80
CA ALA A 5 19.56 2.52 -4.66
C ALA A 5 18.91 3.21 -3.45
N LEU A 6 18.04 4.20 -3.68
CA LEU A 6 17.26 4.84 -2.61
C LEU A 6 16.13 3.94 -2.08
N ASP A 7 15.54 3.10 -2.93
CA ASP A 7 14.44 2.18 -2.56
C ASP A 7 14.89 1.08 -1.58
N VAL A 8 16.11 0.54 -1.77
CA VAL A 8 16.63 -0.57 -0.95
C VAL A 8 16.61 -0.26 0.57
N PRO A 9 17.18 0.84 1.08
CA PRO A 9 17.13 1.16 2.50
C PRO A 9 15.79 1.71 2.97
N GLN A 10 14.98 2.28 2.08
CA GLN A 10 13.73 2.96 2.45
C GLN A 10 12.53 2.02 2.44
N GLU A 11 12.16 1.50 1.28
CA GLU A 11 10.94 0.70 1.08
C GLU A 11 11.20 -0.78 1.30
N ARG A 12 12.32 -1.30 0.76
CA ARG A 12 12.70 -2.71 1.01
C ARG A 12 13.22 -2.92 2.44
N GLY A 13 13.55 -1.84 3.13
CA GLY A 13 13.78 -1.82 4.58
C GLY A 13 15.11 -2.43 5.00
N LEU A 14 16.21 -2.20 4.27
CA LEU A 14 17.55 -2.70 4.64
C LEU A 14 17.91 -2.47 6.12
N GLY A 15 17.59 -1.29 6.67
CA GLY A 15 17.83 -1.05 8.08
C GLY A 15 17.09 -2.04 8.97
N HIS A 16 15.83 -2.34 8.65
CA HIS A 16 14.83 -3.02 9.51
C HIS A 16 14.65 -4.51 9.18
N LEU A 17 15.68 -5.17 8.63
CA LEU A 17 15.61 -6.61 8.34
C LEU A 17 15.49 -7.44 9.61
N ASP A 18 16.09 -7.00 10.71
CA ASP A 18 15.91 -7.58 12.05
C ASP A 18 14.44 -7.63 12.47
N GLN A 19 13.62 -6.66 12.06
CA GLN A 19 12.18 -6.68 12.39
C GLN A 19 11.38 -7.66 11.53
N ARG A 20 11.91 -8.07 10.36
CA ARG A 20 11.21 -8.90 9.36
C ARG A 20 11.70 -10.34 9.32
N TYR A 21 12.99 -10.55 9.53
CA TYR A 21 13.72 -11.79 9.26
C TYR A 21 14.61 -12.23 10.42
N LEU A 22 14.37 -11.72 11.65
CA LEU A 22 15.10 -12.22 12.82
C LEU A 22 14.88 -13.73 12.98
N ASP A 23 16.00 -14.42 13.24
CA ASP A 23 16.05 -15.86 13.44
C ASP A 23 15.19 -16.24 14.66
N GLY A 24 14.39 -17.30 14.53
CA GLY A 24 13.52 -17.79 15.63
C GLY A 24 12.19 -17.06 15.80
N LEU A 25 11.89 -16.03 15.00
CA LEU A 25 10.56 -15.40 15.01
C LEU A 25 9.45 -16.39 14.60
N GLU A 26 8.47 -16.58 15.49
CA GLU A 26 7.24 -17.32 15.21
C GLU A 26 6.26 -16.48 14.39
N VAL A 27 6.59 -16.27 13.12
CA VAL A 27 5.78 -15.47 12.20
C VAL A 27 5.41 -16.25 10.94
N CYS A 28 4.15 -16.14 10.57
CA CYS A 28 3.60 -16.62 9.32
C CYS A 28 3.98 -15.69 8.17
N ARG A 29 4.58 -16.32 7.15
CA ARG A 29 5.04 -15.67 5.93
C ARG A 29 4.22 -16.17 4.75
N PHE A 30 4.26 -15.38 3.68
CA PHE A 30 3.40 -15.59 2.53
C PHE A 30 4.20 -15.69 1.22
N PRO A 31 5.08 -16.69 1.06
CA PRO A 31 5.85 -16.81 -0.16
C PRO A 31 4.94 -17.10 -1.36
N LEU A 32 5.32 -16.62 -2.55
CA LEU A 32 4.63 -17.00 -3.79
C LEU A 32 4.91 -18.48 -4.12
N LEU A 33 6.14 -18.93 -3.86
CA LEU A 33 6.57 -20.31 -4.02
C LEU A 33 6.72 -20.97 -2.63
N PRO A 34 5.94 -22.01 -2.28
CA PRO A 34 5.87 -22.54 -0.91
C PRO A 34 7.20 -23.02 -0.31
N PHE A 35 8.18 -23.37 -1.14
CA PHE A 35 9.50 -23.84 -0.72
C PHE A 35 10.48 -22.71 -0.39
N LEU A 36 10.16 -21.45 -0.74
CA LEU A 36 11.04 -20.32 -0.44
C LEU A 36 10.96 -19.97 1.05
N GLN A 37 12.12 -19.92 1.69
CA GLN A 37 12.29 -19.52 3.07
C GLN A 37 13.37 -18.46 3.17
N PRO A 38 13.27 -17.53 4.15
CA PRO A 38 14.30 -16.52 4.34
C PRO A 38 15.61 -17.19 4.75
N LEU A 39 16.72 -16.60 4.31
CA LEU A 39 18.05 -16.96 4.82
C LEU A 39 18.17 -16.46 6.26
N PRO A 40 19.14 -16.99 7.05
CA PRO A 40 19.43 -16.44 8.37
C PRO A 40 19.72 -14.94 8.30
N LEU A 41 19.41 -14.22 9.37
CA LEU A 41 19.38 -12.75 9.37
C LEU A 41 20.64 -12.09 8.75
N ASP A 42 21.84 -12.53 9.13
CA ASP A 42 23.08 -11.93 8.61
C ASP A 42 23.26 -12.15 7.09
N TRP A 43 22.83 -13.30 6.58
CA TRP A 43 22.82 -13.60 5.14
C TRP A 43 21.80 -12.75 4.38
N MET A 44 20.68 -12.41 5.01
CA MET A 44 19.72 -11.46 4.44
C MET A 44 20.33 -10.07 4.30
N TYR A 45 21.12 -9.60 5.28
CA TYR A 45 21.88 -8.36 5.16
C TYR A 45 22.91 -8.41 4.01
N LEU A 46 23.62 -9.53 3.83
CA LEU A 46 24.53 -9.71 2.70
C LEU A 46 23.79 -9.63 1.36
N LEU A 47 22.65 -10.33 1.23
CA LEU A 47 21.83 -10.33 0.02
C LEU A 47 21.34 -8.93 -0.34
N TYR A 48 20.88 -8.16 0.65
CA TYR A 48 20.50 -6.76 0.44
C TYR A 48 21.69 -5.86 0.10
N THR A 49 22.87 -6.13 0.65
CA THR A 49 24.09 -5.39 0.32
C THR A 49 24.48 -5.60 -1.14
N ILE A 50 24.44 -6.84 -1.62
CA ILE A 50 24.66 -7.18 -3.03
C ILE A 50 23.64 -6.45 -3.92
N MET A 51 22.36 -6.45 -3.52
CA MET A 51 21.31 -5.71 -4.21
C MET A 51 21.59 -4.20 -4.26
N PHE A 52 21.98 -3.61 -3.13
CA PHE A 52 22.30 -2.18 -3.03
C PHE A 52 23.51 -1.79 -3.88
N LEU A 53 24.60 -2.56 -3.82
CA LEU A 53 25.79 -2.37 -4.65
C LEU A 53 25.48 -2.56 -6.14
N GLY A 54 24.63 -3.53 -6.49
CA GLY A 54 24.09 -3.70 -7.83
C GLY A 54 23.36 -2.45 -8.32
N ALA A 55 22.47 -1.88 -7.50
CA ALA A 55 21.75 -0.64 -7.83
C ALA A 55 22.69 0.56 -8.03
N LEU A 56 23.73 0.70 -7.19
CA LEU A 56 24.78 1.71 -7.35
C LEU A 56 25.62 1.50 -8.61
N GLY A 57 25.98 0.25 -8.93
CA GLY A 57 26.68 -0.09 -10.16
C GLY A 57 25.86 0.23 -11.41
N ILE A 58 24.54 -0.04 -11.40
CA ILE A 58 23.61 0.37 -12.45
C ILE A 58 23.56 1.90 -12.56
N MET A 59 23.53 2.62 -11.44
CA MET A 59 23.52 4.10 -11.41
C MET A 59 24.76 4.69 -12.07
N LEU A 60 25.93 4.14 -11.77
CA LEU A 60 27.22 4.61 -12.28
C LEU A 60 27.55 4.05 -13.68
N GLY A 61 26.86 3.00 -14.12
CA GLY A 61 27.24 2.22 -15.28
C GLY A 61 28.61 1.53 -15.09
N CYS A 62 28.91 1.08 -13.87
CA CYS A 62 30.13 0.36 -13.53
C CYS A 62 29.85 -1.14 -13.51
N CYS A 63 30.67 -1.95 -14.19
CA CYS A 63 30.46 -3.39 -14.36
C CYS A 63 29.00 -3.71 -14.73
N TYR A 64 28.42 -2.92 -15.63
CA TYR A 64 26.97 -2.72 -15.74
C TYR A 64 26.15 -4.01 -15.77
N ARG A 65 26.56 -5.00 -16.59
CA ARG A 65 25.86 -6.28 -16.71
C ARG A 65 25.90 -7.09 -15.41
N LEU A 66 27.05 -7.11 -14.74
CA LEU A 66 27.19 -7.76 -13.43
C LEU A 66 26.36 -7.04 -12.38
N SER A 67 26.35 -5.71 -12.38
CA SER A 67 25.53 -4.91 -11.46
C SER A 67 24.03 -5.12 -11.67
N CYS A 68 23.58 -5.29 -12.91
CA CYS A 68 22.22 -5.70 -13.22
C CYS A 68 21.88 -7.05 -12.58
N VAL A 69 22.72 -8.07 -12.73
CA VAL A 69 22.50 -9.40 -12.13
C VAL A 69 22.52 -9.33 -10.60
N ALA A 70 23.50 -8.60 -10.03
CA ALA A 70 23.63 -8.39 -8.59
C ALA A 70 22.42 -7.66 -7.98
N PHE A 71 21.74 -6.81 -8.74
CA PHE A 71 20.47 -6.23 -8.32
C PHE A 71 19.31 -7.23 -8.51
N LEU A 72 19.19 -7.80 -9.70
CA LEU A 72 18.03 -8.54 -10.16
C LEU A 72 17.78 -9.83 -9.38
N CYS A 73 18.82 -10.63 -9.14
CA CYS A 73 18.67 -11.93 -8.47
C CYS A 73 18.18 -11.78 -7.02
N PRO A 74 18.83 -10.97 -6.16
CA PRO A 74 18.29 -10.62 -4.84
C PRO A 74 16.89 -10.02 -4.90
N TYR A 75 16.63 -9.12 -5.85
CA TYR A 75 15.35 -8.41 -5.93
C TYR A 75 14.19 -9.38 -6.16
N TRP A 76 14.31 -10.27 -7.15
CA TRP A 76 13.27 -11.26 -7.43
C TRP A 76 13.15 -12.31 -6.34
N TYR A 77 14.25 -12.72 -5.71
CA TYR A 77 14.19 -13.58 -4.54
C TYR A 77 13.33 -12.95 -3.43
N LEU A 78 13.56 -11.68 -3.09
CA LEU A 78 12.79 -10.97 -2.06
C LEU A 78 11.33 -10.77 -2.45
N LEU A 79 11.06 -10.47 -3.73
CA LEU A 79 9.70 -10.32 -4.25
C LEU A 79 8.90 -11.63 -4.12
N LEU A 80 9.52 -12.76 -4.43
CA LEU A 80 8.90 -14.10 -4.36
C LEU A 80 8.80 -14.62 -2.92
N LEU A 81 9.67 -14.16 -2.03
CA LEU A 81 9.76 -14.60 -0.63
C LEU A 81 8.58 -14.16 0.23
N ASP A 82 8.01 -12.97 -0.01
CA ASP A 82 6.88 -12.47 0.77
C ASP A 82 5.94 -11.62 -0.06
N LYS A 83 4.80 -12.21 -0.42
CA LYS A 83 3.84 -11.56 -1.28
C LYS A 83 3.08 -10.40 -0.59
N THR A 84 3.19 -10.27 0.73
CA THR A 84 2.54 -9.18 1.45
C THR A 84 3.31 -7.86 1.42
N SER A 85 4.55 -7.88 0.96
CA SER A 85 5.47 -6.74 1.00
C SER A 85 5.65 -6.01 -0.35
N TRP A 86 5.03 -6.48 -1.44
CA TRP A 86 5.15 -5.91 -2.79
C TRP A 86 3.81 -5.38 -3.31
N ASN A 87 3.84 -4.58 -4.37
CA ASN A 87 2.69 -3.97 -5.03
C ASN A 87 3.02 -3.80 -6.53
N ASN A 88 2.10 -3.22 -7.31
CA ASN A 88 2.30 -2.93 -8.74
C ASN A 88 3.65 -2.24 -9.03
N HIS A 89 4.07 -1.30 -8.17
CA HIS A 89 5.36 -0.62 -8.31
C HIS A 89 6.58 -1.53 -8.09
N SER A 90 6.50 -2.42 -7.11
CA SER A 90 7.57 -3.39 -6.84
C SER A 90 7.72 -4.36 -8.02
N TYR A 91 6.60 -4.79 -8.62
CA TYR A 91 6.62 -5.58 -9.84
C TYR A 91 7.28 -4.82 -11.01
N LEU A 92 6.90 -3.54 -11.22
CA LEU A 92 7.51 -2.69 -12.25
C LEU A 92 9.03 -2.56 -12.08
N TYR A 93 9.55 -2.46 -10.86
CA TYR A 93 10.99 -2.42 -10.60
C TYR A 93 11.70 -3.72 -10.99
N GLY A 94 11.07 -4.87 -10.74
CA GLY A 94 11.57 -6.17 -11.19
C GLY A 94 11.66 -6.23 -12.72
N LEU A 95 10.62 -5.75 -13.41
CA LEU A 95 10.57 -5.68 -14.87
C LEU A 95 11.60 -4.71 -15.45
N LEU A 96 11.69 -3.48 -14.93
CA LEU A 96 12.69 -2.50 -15.37
C LEU A 96 14.11 -2.98 -15.08
N GLY A 97 14.35 -3.64 -13.95
CA GLY A 97 15.63 -4.26 -13.62
C GLY A 97 16.01 -5.35 -14.62
N PHE A 98 15.06 -6.22 -14.97
CA PHE A 98 15.24 -7.27 -15.98
C PHE A 98 15.52 -6.66 -17.36
N GLN A 99 14.74 -5.66 -17.78
CA GLN A 99 14.96 -4.96 -19.04
C GLN A 99 16.36 -4.33 -19.07
N LEU A 100 16.74 -3.55 -18.05
CA LEU A 100 18.08 -2.96 -17.96
C LEU A 100 19.19 -4.02 -18.09
N ALA A 101 19.02 -5.21 -17.53
CA ALA A 101 19.99 -6.30 -17.69
C ALA A 101 20.22 -6.71 -19.15
N LEU A 102 19.23 -6.50 -20.04
CA LEU A 102 19.29 -6.77 -21.48
C LEU A 102 19.82 -5.56 -22.28
N LEU A 103 19.52 -4.34 -21.86
CA LEU A 103 19.81 -3.11 -22.59
C LEU A 103 21.29 -2.70 -22.54
N GLY A 104 21.69 -1.81 -23.45
CA GLY A 104 22.99 -1.12 -23.43
C GLY A 104 22.91 0.25 -22.76
N ALA A 105 22.38 0.37 -21.54
CA ALA A 105 22.28 1.67 -20.88
C ALA A 105 23.64 2.24 -20.41
N ASP A 106 24.70 1.43 -20.48
CA ASP A 106 26.08 1.77 -20.15
C ASP A 106 26.85 2.48 -21.28
N ARG A 107 26.19 2.87 -22.38
CA ARG A 107 26.87 3.47 -23.55
C ARG A 107 27.03 4.99 -23.48
N TYR A 108 26.46 5.66 -22.48
CA TYR A 108 26.56 7.12 -22.33
C TYR A 108 26.74 7.50 -20.85
N GLY A 109 27.82 8.24 -20.53
CA GLY A 109 28.07 8.73 -19.17
C GLY A 109 28.37 7.65 -18.11
N SER A 110 28.82 6.47 -18.54
CA SER A 110 29.13 5.35 -17.65
C SER A 110 30.60 5.31 -17.23
N VAL A 111 30.86 4.73 -16.06
CA VAL A 111 32.23 4.42 -15.60
C VAL A 111 32.88 3.38 -16.52
N ASP A 112 32.14 2.37 -17.00
CA ASP A 112 32.64 1.39 -17.99
C ASP A 112 33.18 2.07 -19.25
N GLY A 113 32.53 3.14 -19.72
CA GLY A 113 32.95 3.90 -20.89
C GLY A 113 34.24 4.70 -20.68
N LEU A 114 34.63 4.99 -19.44
CA LEU A 114 35.92 5.63 -19.15
C LEU A 114 37.09 4.69 -19.43
N PHE A 115 36.91 3.40 -19.16
CA PHE A 115 37.93 2.37 -19.36
C PHE A 115 37.83 1.67 -20.72
N ARG A 116 36.66 1.71 -21.38
CA ARG A 116 36.42 1.05 -22.68
C ARG A 116 35.94 2.07 -23.72
N PRO A 117 36.85 2.60 -24.56
CA PRO A 117 36.52 3.62 -25.56
C PRO A 117 35.40 3.22 -26.51
N GLN A 118 35.26 1.93 -26.85
CA GLN A 118 34.21 1.44 -27.75
C GLN A 118 32.79 1.58 -27.17
N LYS A 119 32.66 1.60 -25.84
CA LYS A 119 31.37 1.82 -25.17
C LYS A 119 31.04 3.30 -25.01
N ARG A 120 32.04 4.17 -25.03
CA ARG A 120 31.92 5.58 -24.63
C ARG A 120 31.14 6.39 -25.66
N ASN A 121 29.98 6.92 -25.27
CA ASN A 121 29.11 7.72 -26.15
C ASN A 121 28.84 7.00 -27.48
N ALA A 122 28.38 5.75 -27.42
CA ALA A 122 28.08 4.93 -28.59
C ALA A 122 26.56 4.79 -28.81
N HIS A 123 26.16 4.58 -30.05
CA HIS A 123 24.76 4.29 -30.38
C HIS A 123 24.27 2.99 -29.74
N ILE A 124 22.96 2.94 -29.47
CA ILE A 124 22.24 1.73 -29.06
C ILE A 124 21.13 1.41 -30.08
N PRO A 125 20.77 0.13 -30.24
CA PRO A 125 19.64 -0.25 -31.07
C PRO A 125 18.33 0.41 -30.58
N LEU A 126 17.45 0.77 -31.51
CA LEU A 126 16.19 1.44 -31.19
C LEU A 126 15.28 0.61 -30.27
N TRP A 127 15.32 -0.72 -30.39
CA TRP A 127 14.50 -1.61 -29.55
C TRP A 127 14.81 -1.45 -28.06
N ASN A 128 16.03 -1.05 -27.69
CA ASN A 128 16.39 -0.79 -26.29
C ASN A 128 15.49 0.28 -25.67
N TYR A 129 15.23 1.32 -26.46
CA TYR A 129 14.43 2.46 -26.03
C TYR A 129 12.93 2.19 -26.18
N ALA A 130 12.55 1.51 -27.27
CA ALA A 130 11.18 1.09 -27.52
C ALA A 130 10.66 0.18 -26.40
N LEU A 131 11.48 -0.75 -25.88
CA LEU A 131 11.10 -1.67 -24.81
C LEU A 131 10.75 -0.93 -23.51
N LEU A 132 11.58 0.01 -23.06
CA LEU A 132 11.30 0.80 -21.85
C LEU A 132 10.06 1.70 -22.03
N ARG A 133 9.93 2.35 -23.19
CA ARG A 133 8.76 3.17 -23.52
C ARG A 133 7.49 2.33 -23.54
N ALA A 134 7.54 1.15 -24.16
CA ALA A 134 6.41 0.22 -24.21
C ALA A 134 6.01 -0.23 -22.79
N GLN A 135 6.96 -0.54 -21.91
CA GLN A 135 6.64 -0.90 -20.52
C GLN A 135 5.88 0.22 -19.80
N VAL A 136 6.37 1.46 -19.90
CA VAL A 136 5.72 2.62 -19.26
C VAL A 136 4.35 2.89 -19.89
N PHE A 137 4.25 2.77 -21.22
CA PHE A 137 2.98 2.88 -21.95
C PHE A 137 1.96 1.84 -21.46
N ILE A 138 2.35 0.58 -21.33
CA ILE A 138 1.48 -0.52 -20.88
C ILE A 138 0.96 -0.23 -19.46
N VAL A 139 1.81 0.25 -18.56
CA VAL A 139 1.40 0.59 -17.19
C VAL A 139 0.27 1.63 -17.20
N TYR A 140 0.42 2.72 -17.97
CA TYR A 140 -0.64 3.72 -18.09
C TYR A 140 -1.90 3.15 -18.73
N PHE A 141 -1.73 2.55 -19.91
CA PHE A 141 -2.84 2.11 -20.72
C PHE A 141 -3.69 1.05 -20.01
N ILE A 142 -3.05 0.04 -19.40
CA ILE A 142 -3.78 -0.98 -18.62
C ILE A 142 -4.40 -0.38 -17.37
N ALA A 143 -3.71 0.52 -16.65
CA ALA A 143 -4.31 1.20 -15.50
C ALA A 143 -5.56 2.02 -15.90
N GLY A 144 -5.54 2.65 -17.08
CA GLY A 144 -6.69 3.33 -17.66
C GLY A 144 -7.82 2.36 -18.03
N LEU A 145 -7.50 1.22 -18.65
CA LEU A 145 -8.50 0.18 -18.96
C LEU A 145 -9.15 -0.38 -17.69
N LYS A 146 -8.38 -0.59 -16.61
CA LYS A 146 -8.92 -1.04 -15.32
C LYS A 146 -9.82 0.02 -14.65
N LYS A 147 -9.64 1.31 -14.98
CA LYS A 147 -10.50 2.41 -14.52
C LYS A 147 -11.79 2.57 -15.33
N LEU A 148 -12.00 1.78 -16.38
CA LEU A 148 -13.31 1.67 -17.04
C LEU A 148 -14.32 0.86 -16.22
N ASP A 149 -13.88 0.27 -15.10
CA ASP A 149 -14.75 -0.38 -14.13
C ASP A 149 -15.89 0.56 -13.66
N ALA A 150 -17.07 -0.01 -13.46
CA ALA A 150 -18.27 0.72 -13.08
C ALA A 150 -18.11 1.47 -11.74
N ASP A 151 -17.33 0.93 -10.79
CA ASP A 151 -17.10 1.57 -9.50
C ASP A 151 -16.22 2.81 -9.64
N TRP A 152 -15.27 2.81 -10.57
CA TRP A 152 -14.43 3.97 -10.84
C TRP A 152 -15.22 5.04 -11.60
N VAL A 153 -15.88 4.67 -12.70
CA VAL A 153 -16.67 5.62 -13.51
C VAL A 153 -17.84 6.19 -12.70
N GLY A 154 -18.42 5.40 -11.80
CA GLY A 154 -19.48 5.80 -10.88
C GLY A 154 -19.03 6.73 -9.76
N GLY A 155 -17.72 6.87 -9.51
CA GLY A 155 -17.20 7.75 -8.46
C GLY A 155 -17.16 7.13 -7.05
N PHE A 156 -17.36 5.81 -6.93
CA PHE A 156 -17.40 5.09 -5.64
C PHE A 156 -16.02 4.62 -5.18
N SER A 157 -15.01 4.71 -6.05
CA SER A 157 -13.63 4.39 -5.69
C SER A 157 -13.03 5.58 -4.94
N MET A 158 -12.41 5.39 -3.77
CA MET A 158 -11.76 6.51 -3.07
C MET A 158 -12.68 7.74 -2.85
N GLY A 159 -13.97 7.56 -2.53
CA GLY A 159 -14.97 8.65 -2.55
C GLY A 159 -14.63 9.88 -1.69
N THR A 160 -13.88 9.69 -0.60
CA THR A 160 -13.43 10.79 0.28
C THR A 160 -12.26 11.61 -0.27
N LEU A 161 -11.66 11.21 -1.39
CA LEU A 161 -10.43 11.82 -1.91
C LEU A 161 -10.63 13.28 -2.35
N ALA A 162 -11.83 13.62 -2.86
CA ALA A 162 -12.18 14.99 -3.26
C ALA A 162 -12.18 15.99 -2.09
N ARG A 163 -12.31 15.52 -0.84
CA ARG A 163 -12.22 16.36 0.37
C ARG A 163 -10.81 16.87 0.63
N HIS A 164 -9.79 16.23 0.07
CA HIS A 164 -8.40 16.60 0.28
C HIS A 164 -8.11 18.04 -0.20
N TRP A 165 -7.20 18.74 0.48
CA TRP A 165 -6.90 20.16 0.23
C TRP A 165 -6.42 20.45 -1.21
N LEU A 166 -5.80 19.46 -1.86
CA LEU A 166 -5.35 19.56 -3.25
C LEU A 166 -6.50 19.85 -4.23
N PHE A 167 -7.72 19.41 -3.89
CA PHE A 167 -8.91 19.62 -4.70
C PHE A 167 -9.74 20.82 -4.25
N ALA A 168 -9.33 21.53 -3.19
CA ALA A 168 -10.04 22.71 -2.70
C ALA A 168 -10.27 23.79 -3.78
N PRO A 169 -9.31 24.08 -4.70
CA PRO A 169 -9.57 25.04 -5.77
C PRO A 169 -10.73 24.65 -6.69
N PHE A 170 -10.90 23.36 -6.99
CA PHE A 170 -12.02 22.86 -7.79
C PHE A 170 -13.34 22.95 -7.01
N ARG A 171 -13.30 22.70 -5.70
CA ARG A 171 -14.46 22.80 -4.80
C ARG A 171 -14.95 24.24 -4.57
N LEU A 172 -14.21 25.27 -5.01
CA LEU A 172 -14.71 26.64 -5.04
C LEU A 172 -15.74 26.87 -6.16
N VAL A 173 -15.68 26.05 -7.21
CA VAL A 173 -16.51 26.20 -8.42
C VAL A 173 -17.48 25.03 -8.59
N MET A 174 -17.17 23.87 -8.02
CA MET A 174 -17.90 22.61 -8.20
C MET A 174 -18.29 22.02 -6.84
N SER A 175 -19.38 21.25 -6.77
CA SER A 175 -19.70 20.48 -5.57
C SER A 175 -18.63 19.41 -5.29
N GLU A 176 -18.58 18.89 -4.07
CA GLU A 176 -17.68 17.80 -3.71
C GLU A 176 -17.90 16.57 -4.59
N GLU A 177 -19.16 16.20 -4.81
CA GLU A 177 -19.55 15.06 -5.64
C GLU A 177 -19.08 15.26 -7.10
N LEU A 178 -19.34 16.44 -7.69
CA LEU A 178 -18.95 16.72 -9.06
C LEU A 178 -17.42 16.78 -9.22
N THR A 179 -16.73 17.30 -8.20
CA THR A 179 -15.26 17.28 -8.14
C THR A 179 -14.73 15.84 -8.09
N SER A 180 -15.33 14.99 -7.27
CA SER A 180 -14.99 13.57 -7.20
C SER A 180 -15.20 12.89 -8.56
N ARG A 181 -16.37 13.06 -9.16
CA ARG A 181 -16.71 12.36 -10.41
C ARG A 181 -15.93 12.85 -11.62
N LEU A 182 -15.81 14.16 -11.82
CA LEU A 182 -15.17 14.71 -13.01
C LEU A 182 -13.66 14.86 -12.89
N VAL A 183 -13.17 15.43 -11.77
CA VAL A 183 -11.74 15.75 -11.62
C VAL A 183 -10.96 14.52 -11.16
N VAL A 184 -11.41 13.86 -10.10
CA VAL A 184 -10.68 12.71 -9.54
C VAL A 184 -10.84 11.49 -10.44
N HIS A 185 -12.08 11.05 -10.67
CA HIS A 185 -12.35 9.83 -11.42
C HIS A 185 -12.24 10.01 -12.93
N GLY A 186 -12.93 11.01 -13.49
CA GLY A 186 -12.87 11.34 -14.91
C GLY A 186 -11.46 11.74 -15.35
N GLY A 187 -10.84 12.67 -14.64
CA GLY A 187 -9.46 13.10 -14.90
C GLY A 187 -8.44 11.97 -14.78
N GLY A 188 -8.54 11.14 -13.73
CA GLY A 188 -7.67 9.98 -13.55
C GLY A 188 -7.82 8.93 -14.67
N LEU A 189 -9.06 8.65 -15.08
CA LEU A 189 -9.36 7.72 -16.18
C LEU A 189 -8.80 8.23 -17.52
N VAL A 190 -9.15 9.47 -17.90
CA VAL A 190 -8.73 10.07 -19.18
C VAL A 190 -7.22 10.18 -19.25
N LEU A 191 -6.58 10.61 -18.16
CA LEU A 191 -5.13 10.72 -18.12
C LEU A 191 -4.46 9.36 -18.29
N ASP A 192 -4.86 8.33 -17.53
CA ASP A 192 -4.21 7.02 -17.63
C ASP A 192 -4.42 6.37 -19.01
N LEU A 193 -5.62 6.49 -19.61
CA LEU A 193 -5.88 5.96 -20.95
C LEU A 193 -5.09 6.69 -22.05
N SER A 194 -4.88 8.01 -21.91
CA SER A 194 -4.29 8.84 -22.97
C SER A 194 -2.80 9.14 -22.80
N ALA A 195 -2.26 9.11 -21.58
CA ALA A 195 -0.90 9.55 -21.26
C ALA A 195 0.16 8.84 -22.12
N GLY A 196 0.04 7.52 -22.28
CA GLY A 196 0.95 6.74 -23.12
C GLY A 196 1.00 7.24 -24.56
N PHE A 197 -0.17 7.49 -25.17
CA PHE A 197 -0.27 8.00 -26.55
C PHE A 197 0.26 9.44 -26.64
N LEU A 198 -0.17 10.31 -25.72
CA LEU A 198 0.20 11.73 -25.72
C LEU A 198 1.70 11.94 -25.51
N LEU A 199 2.38 11.08 -24.74
CA LEU A 199 3.83 11.13 -24.57
C LEU A 199 4.59 10.65 -25.82
N PHE A 200 3.97 9.78 -26.62
CA PHE A 200 4.62 9.18 -27.78
C PHE A 200 4.74 10.17 -28.94
N PHE A 201 3.67 10.91 -29.26
CA PHE A 201 3.66 11.87 -30.35
C PHE A 201 4.40 13.17 -30.01
N ASP A 202 5.29 13.62 -30.89
CA ASP A 202 6.12 14.81 -30.67
C ASP A 202 5.29 16.08 -30.40
N ALA A 203 4.17 16.24 -31.11
CA ALA A 203 3.29 17.41 -30.99
C ALA A 203 2.60 17.51 -29.62
N THR A 204 2.18 16.38 -29.04
CA THR A 204 1.45 16.35 -27.77
C THR A 204 2.34 16.16 -26.56
N ARG A 205 3.58 15.69 -26.75
CA ARG A 205 4.49 15.34 -25.66
C ARG A 205 4.74 16.45 -24.65
N PRO A 206 4.97 17.73 -25.02
CA PRO A 206 5.19 18.78 -24.01
C PRO A 206 4.00 18.95 -23.07
N LEU A 207 2.77 18.91 -23.62
CA LEU A 207 1.55 18.98 -22.83
C LEU A 207 1.38 17.76 -21.94
N ALA A 208 1.63 16.57 -22.48
CA ALA A 208 1.58 15.30 -21.73
C ALA A 208 2.56 15.30 -20.55
N LEU A 209 3.78 15.81 -20.75
CA LEU A 209 4.80 15.92 -19.70
C LEU A 209 4.33 16.81 -18.55
N VAL A 210 3.62 17.90 -18.82
CA VAL A 210 3.04 18.77 -17.77
C VAL A 210 2.00 18.00 -16.96
N PHE A 211 1.01 17.39 -17.61
CA PHE A 211 -0.08 16.69 -16.92
C PHE A 211 0.40 15.46 -16.16
N VAL A 212 1.25 14.63 -16.76
CA VAL A 212 1.82 13.44 -16.12
C VAL A 212 2.71 13.82 -14.93
N THR A 213 3.49 14.90 -15.05
CA THR A 213 4.30 15.41 -13.94
C THR A 213 3.42 15.89 -12.79
N TYR A 214 2.39 16.69 -13.09
CA TYR A 214 1.44 17.16 -12.09
C TYR A 214 0.74 15.98 -11.39
N PHE A 215 0.25 15.00 -12.15
CA PHE A 215 -0.41 13.81 -11.61
C PHE A 215 0.47 13.01 -10.65
N HIS A 216 1.73 12.75 -11.00
CA HIS A 216 2.63 12.00 -10.12
C HIS A 216 3.05 12.81 -8.89
N CYS A 217 3.25 14.12 -9.04
CA CYS A 217 3.43 15.02 -7.89
C CYS A 217 2.23 14.97 -6.96
N MET A 218 1.01 15.05 -7.49
CA MET A 218 -0.23 14.93 -6.72
C MET A 218 -0.33 13.58 -6.01
N ASN A 219 -0.09 12.47 -6.72
CA ASN A 219 -0.08 11.11 -6.15
C ASN A 219 0.94 10.95 -5.02
N SER A 220 2.12 11.61 -5.12
CA SER A 220 3.13 11.58 -4.05
C SER A 220 2.66 12.24 -2.75
N GLN A 221 1.66 13.13 -2.82
CA GLN A 221 1.07 13.80 -1.66
C GLN A 221 -0.19 13.09 -1.16
N LEU A 222 -1.02 12.58 -2.08
CA LEU A 222 -2.26 11.90 -1.76
C LEU A 222 -2.04 10.49 -1.19
N PHE A 223 -1.06 9.78 -1.73
CA PHE A 223 -0.92 8.35 -1.50
C PHE A 223 0.46 7.99 -0.97
N SER A 224 0.48 7.07 0.00
CA SER A 224 1.72 6.49 0.52
C SER A 224 2.15 5.26 -0.31
N ILE A 225 2.36 5.46 -1.61
CA ILE A 225 2.70 4.40 -2.59
C ILE A 225 4.20 4.22 -2.84
N GLY A 226 5.04 4.71 -1.91
CA GLY A 226 6.49 4.56 -1.95
C GLY A 226 7.15 5.31 -3.11
N MET A 227 8.17 4.69 -3.73
CA MET A 227 8.99 5.31 -4.78
C MET A 227 8.32 5.40 -6.16
N PHE A 228 7.06 4.95 -6.29
CA PHE A 228 6.35 4.88 -7.56
C PHE A 228 6.27 6.22 -8.29
N SER A 229 5.71 7.26 -7.64
CA SER A 229 5.54 8.57 -8.26
C SER A 229 6.88 9.14 -8.76
N TYR A 230 7.94 9.02 -7.96
CA TYR A 230 9.27 9.50 -8.32
C TYR A 230 9.89 8.71 -9.49
N THR A 231 9.60 7.42 -9.58
CA THR A 231 10.02 6.58 -10.70
C THR A 231 9.34 7.01 -11.98
N MET A 232 8.02 7.17 -11.94
CA MET A 232 7.27 7.58 -13.10
C MET A 232 7.71 8.97 -13.59
N LEU A 233 7.97 9.90 -12.67
CA LEU A 233 8.59 11.19 -12.99
C LEU A 233 9.96 11.04 -13.68
N ALA A 234 10.82 10.14 -13.19
CA ALA A 234 12.12 9.90 -13.81
C ALA A 234 11.98 9.26 -15.21
N THR A 235 10.97 8.42 -15.43
CA THR A 235 10.71 7.80 -16.74
C THR A 235 10.22 8.77 -17.81
N ASN A 236 9.75 9.97 -17.44
CA ASN A 236 9.36 11.00 -18.42
C ASN A 236 10.51 11.34 -19.40
N GLY A 237 11.76 11.30 -18.93
CA GLY A 237 12.94 11.52 -19.79
C GLY A 237 13.12 10.45 -20.87
N LEU A 238 12.46 9.29 -20.76
CA LEU A 238 12.44 8.25 -21.79
C LEU A 238 11.53 8.59 -22.96
N PHE A 239 10.69 9.62 -22.88
CA PHE A 239 9.84 10.03 -24.00
C PHE A 239 10.44 11.19 -24.79
N CYS A 240 11.30 11.99 -24.16
CA CYS A 240 12.04 13.08 -24.81
C CYS A 240 12.98 12.61 -25.93
N HIS A 241 13.41 13.51 -26.82
CA HIS A 241 14.39 13.18 -27.85
C HIS A 241 15.73 12.73 -27.24
N PRO A 242 16.42 11.70 -27.76
CA PRO A 242 17.65 11.16 -27.18
C PRO A 242 18.80 12.17 -26.96
N GLU A 243 18.72 13.34 -27.57
CA GLU A 243 19.69 14.43 -27.48
C GLU A 243 19.45 15.36 -26.28
N TRP A 244 18.28 15.30 -25.62
CA TRP A 244 17.92 16.21 -24.53
C TRP A 244 18.96 16.25 -23.39
N PRO A 245 19.59 15.14 -22.96
CA PRO A 245 20.60 15.21 -21.90
C PRO A 245 21.85 15.94 -22.37
N ARG A 246 22.27 15.74 -23.64
CA ARG A 246 23.42 16.43 -24.22
C ARG A 246 23.17 17.93 -24.31
N GLY A 247 21.97 18.33 -24.75
CA GLY A 247 21.56 19.72 -24.83
C GLY A 247 21.55 20.42 -23.47
N LEU A 248 21.12 19.73 -22.41
CA LEU A 248 21.16 20.25 -21.04
C LEU A 248 22.61 20.42 -20.55
N LEU A 249 23.45 19.40 -20.74
CA LEU A 249 24.85 19.41 -20.32
C LEU A 249 25.68 20.45 -21.08
N ALA A 250 25.36 20.72 -22.34
CA ALA A 250 26.02 21.76 -23.14
C ALA A 250 25.82 23.18 -22.56
N ARG A 251 24.75 23.41 -21.79
CA ARG A 251 24.48 24.68 -21.10
C ARG A 251 25.22 24.82 -19.77
N CYS A 252 25.88 23.77 -19.28
CA CYS A 252 26.62 23.83 -18.03
C CYS A 252 27.92 24.66 -18.19
N PRO A 253 28.37 25.37 -17.13
CA PRO A 253 29.64 26.10 -17.11
C PRO A 253 30.85 25.26 -17.55
N PRO A 254 31.86 25.83 -18.23
CA PRO A 254 33.02 25.09 -18.75
C PRO A 254 33.79 24.28 -17.69
N TRP A 255 33.86 24.75 -16.45
CA TRP A 255 34.53 24.05 -15.34
C TRP A 255 33.80 22.75 -14.95
N LEU A 256 32.48 22.68 -15.12
CA LEU A 256 31.69 21.46 -14.95
C LEU A 256 31.79 20.53 -16.14
N GLN A 257 31.92 21.07 -17.37
CA GLN A 257 31.97 20.27 -18.60
C GLN A 257 33.12 19.23 -18.60
N ARG A 258 34.23 19.49 -17.89
CA ARG A 258 35.33 18.52 -17.71
C ARG A 258 34.90 17.25 -16.98
N TRP A 259 33.91 17.34 -16.09
CA TRP A 259 33.40 16.22 -15.27
C TRP A 259 32.11 15.60 -15.83
N LEU A 260 31.55 16.19 -16.89
CA LEU A 260 30.28 15.76 -17.48
C LEU A 260 30.49 14.84 -18.69
N PRO A 261 29.49 14.01 -19.04
CA PRO A 261 29.50 13.21 -20.27
C PRO A 261 29.67 14.07 -21.53
N SER A 262 30.24 13.46 -22.57
CA SER A 262 30.51 14.16 -23.84
C SER A 262 29.23 14.66 -24.50
N THR A 263 29.22 15.93 -24.91
CA THR A 263 28.14 16.54 -25.70
C THR A 263 28.24 16.25 -27.19
N LYS A 264 29.32 15.59 -27.64
CA LYS A 264 29.54 15.22 -29.05
C LYS A 264 28.51 14.18 -29.52
N PRO A 265 28.22 14.11 -30.84
CA PRO A 265 27.38 13.06 -31.39
C PRO A 265 27.97 11.67 -31.09
N PRO A 266 27.11 10.67 -30.86
CA PRO A 266 27.53 9.32 -30.54
C PRO A 266 28.25 8.63 -31.70
N GLN A 267 29.22 7.79 -31.38
CA GLN A 267 29.94 6.97 -32.36
C GLN A 267 29.11 5.77 -32.84
N PRO A 268 29.37 5.24 -34.05
CA PRO A 268 28.76 4.01 -34.54
C PRO A 268 29.00 2.82 -33.61
N SER A 269 28.00 1.96 -33.47
CA SER A 269 28.06 0.75 -32.65
C SER A 269 27.86 -0.50 -33.52
N PRO A 270 28.63 -1.58 -33.31
CA PRO A 270 28.46 -2.82 -34.05
C PRO A 270 27.11 -3.53 -33.77
N ASP A 271 26.41 -3.11 -32.72
CA ASP A 271 25.09 -3.63 -32.36
C ASP A 271 23.96 -3.01 -33.22
N CYS A 272 24.23 -1.87 -33.87
CA CYS A 272 23.26 -1.11 -34.65
C CYS A 272 23.38 -1.42 -36.15
N HIS A 273 22.25 -1.37 -36.85
CA HIS A 273 22.21 -1.44 -38.31
C HIS A 273 22.02 -0.03 -38.88
N TYR A 274 22.99 0.44 -39.64
CA TYR A 274 22.95 1.74 -40.32
C TYR A 274 22.57 1.47 -41.78
N GLY A 275 21.30 1.69 -42.13
CA GLY A 275 20.83 1.50 -43.51
C GLY A 275 21.55 2.46 -44.47
N GLY A 276 21.91 1.98 -45.67
CA GLY A 276 22.54 2.79 -46.73
C GLY A 276 23.05 1.95 -47.91
N GLN A 277 23.34 2.59 -49.04
CA GLN A 277 23.79 1.96 -50.30
C GLN A 277 25.12 1.16 -50.19
N ARG A 278 25.82 1.22 -49.04
CA ARG A 278 27.04 0.46 -48.72
C ARG A 278 26.88 -0.56 -47.58
N ALA A 279 25.65 -0.84 -47.11
CA ALA A 279 25.43 -1.84 -46.07
C ALA A 279 25.59 -3.26 -46.63
N GLN A 280 26.82 -3.76 -46.72
CA GLN A 280 27.14 -5.12 -47.19
C GLN A 280 26.88 -6.21 -46.12
N GLY A 281 25.81 -6.10 -45.36
CA GLY A 281 25.46 -7.13 -44.38
C GLY A 281 23.98 -7.12 -44.07
N GLY A 282 23.31 -8.24 -44.33
CA GLY A 282 21.93 -8.44 -43.91
C GLY A 282 21.77 -8.37 -42.38
N ILE A 283 20.52 -8.34 -41.93
CA ILE A 283 20.18 -8.37 -40.50
C ILE A 283 20.79 -9.64 -39.88
N ARG A 284 21.53 -9.47 -38.78
CA ARG A 284 22.18 -10.60 -38.09
C ARG A 284 21.12 -11.46 -37.38
N PRO A 285 21.30 -12.79 -37.25
CA PRO A 285 20.38 -13.65 -36.50
C PRO A 285 20.08 -13.16 -35.07
N ARG A 286 21.07 -12.58 -34.40
CA ARG A 286 20.92 -11.96 -33.07
C ARG A 286 19.92 -10.80 -33.05
N GLN A 287 19.81 -10.04 -34.14
CA GLN A 287 18.88 -8.90 -34.24
C GLN A 287 17.45 -9.40 -34.47
N HIS A 288 17.25 -10.45 -35.28
CA HIS A 288 15.96 -11.12 -35.39
C HIS A 288 15.52 -11.72 -34.05
N LEU A 289 16.42 -12.37 -33.32
CA LEU A 289 16.12 -12.92 -32.00
C LEU A 289 15.75 -11.82 -30.99
N ALA A 290 16.47 -10.70 -30.98
CA ALA A 290 16.16 -9.56 -30.11
C ALA A 290 14.80 -8.92 -30.44
N ALA A 291 14.46 -8.82 -31.73
CA ALA A 291 13.16 -8.34 -32.17
C ALA A 291 12.03 -9.31 -31.77
N ALA A 292 12.20 -10.61 -32.03
CA ALA A 292 11.23 -11.64 -31.65
C ALA A 292 11.01 -11.67 -30.13
N PHE A 293 12.09 -11.59 -29.35
CA PHE A 293 12.03 -11.48 -27.89
C PHE A 293 11.27 -10.23 -27.44
N THR A 294 11.56 -9.07 -28.05
CA THR A 294 10.88 -7.80 -27.71
C THR A 294 9.38 -7.89 -27.98
N ILE A 295 8.98 -8.46 -29.12
CA ILE A 295 7.58 -8.66 -29.48
C ILE A 295 6.92 -9.63 -28.50
N LEU A 296 7.54 -10.77 -28.23
CA LEU A 296 7.03 -11.76 -27.29
C LEU A 296 6.86 -11.18 -25.88
N TYR A 297 7.84 -10.40 -25.42
CA TYR A 297 7.78 -9.71 -24.13
C TYR A 297 6.63 -8.71 -24.08
N VAL A 298 6.44 -7.88 -25.12
CA VAL A 298 5.32 -6.92 -25.15
C VAL A 298 3.97 -7.64 -25.18
N LEU A 299 3.84 -8.72 -25.94
CA LEU A 299 2.63 -9.54 -25.97
C LEU A 299 2.35 -10.17 -24.61
N GLU A 300 3.39 -10.68 -23.93
CA GLU A 300 3.30 -11.23 -22.58
C GLU A 300 2.85 -10.15 -21.58
N GLN A 301 3.45 -8.96 -21.59
CA GLN A 301 3.05 -7.86 -20.71
C GLN A 301 1.63 -7.32 -20.97
N LEU A 302 1.10 -7.47 -22.20
CA LEU A 302 -0.29 -7.16 -22.51
C LEU A 302 -1.25 -8.27 -22.07
N PHE A 303 -0.82 -9.53 -22.16
CA PHE A 303 -1.63 -10.70 -21.83
C PHE A 303 -1.78 -10.91 -20.33
N LEU A 304 -0.68 -10.84 -19.59
CA LEU A 304 -0.61 -11.22 -18.17
C LEU A 304 -1.59 -10.47 -17.24
N PRO A 305 -1.84 -9.16 -17.38
CA PRO A 305 -2.84 -8.47 -16.57
C PRO A 305 -4.28 -9.00 -16.72
N TYR A 306 -4.53 -9.83 -17.73
CA TYR A 306 -5.81 -10.46 -18.03
C TYR A 306 -5.78 -11.99 -17.92
N SER A 307 -4.67 -12.61 -17.53
CA SER A 307 -4.53 -14.08 -17.46
C SER A 307 -5.27 -14.74 -16.27
N HIS A 308 -6.14 -13.99 -15.58
CA HIS A 308 -6.85 -14.44 -14.37
C HIS A 308 -7.88 -15.55 -14.61
N PHE A 309 -8.25 -15.79 -15.86
CA PHE A 309 -9.04 -16.96 -16.25
C PHE A 309 -8.24 -18.28 -16.11
N ILE A 310 -6.91 -18.20 -16.13
CA ILE A 310 -6.00 -19.32 -15.87
C ILE A 310 -5.73 -19.44 -14.37
N THR A 311 -5.40 -18.33 -13.71
CA THR A 311 -5.00 -18.29 -12.31
C THR A 311 -6.17 -18.06 -11.34
N GLN A 312 -7.23 -18.85 -11.50
CA GLN A 312 -8.51 -18.67 -10.82
C GLN A 312 -8.44 -18.72 -9.29
N GLY A 313 -7.45 -19.43 -8.73
CA GLY A 313 -7.27 -19.52 -7.27
C GLY A 313 -6.86 -18.23 -6.60
N TYR A 314 -6.35 -17.27 -7.37
CA TYR A 314 -6.01 -15.93 -6.88
C TYR A 314 -7.16 -14.93 -7.03
N ASN A 315 -8.22 -15.29 -7.76
CA ASN A 315 -9.40 -14.46 -7.88
C ASN A 315 -10.12 -14.40 -6.53
N ASN A 316 -10.48 -13.19 -6.11
CA ASN A 316 -11.34 -12.95 -4.95
C ASN A 316 -12.54 -12.13 -5.47
N TRP A 317 -13.02 -11.13 -4.72
CA TRP A 317 -13.94 -10.12 -5.30
C TRP A 317 -13.32 -9.30 -6.43
N THR A 318 -11.99 -9.31 -6.53
CA THR A 318 -11.23 -8.72 -7.63
C THR A 318 -10.44 -9.81 -8.33
N ASN A 319 -10.38 -9.75 -9.66
CA ASN A 319 -9.70 -10.74 -10.49
C ASN A 319 -8.17 -10.55 -10.49
N GLY A 320 -7.45 -11.67 -10.40
CA GLY A 320 -6.00 -11.77 -10.55
C GLY A 320 -5.20 -11.67 -9.24
N LEU A 321 -3.91 -12.00 -9.36
CA LEU A 321 -2.94 -11.87 -8.27
C LEU A 321 -2.73 -10.40 -7.89
N TYR A 322 -2.75 -10.10 -6.60
CA TYR A 322 -2.51 -8.77 -6.08
C TYR A 322 -1.16 -8.20 -6.54
N GLY A 323 -1.17 -6.96 -7.04
CA GLY A 323 0.05 -6.23 -7.41
C GLY A 323 0.67 -6.63 -8.75
N TYR A 324 -0.07 -7.38 -9.58
CA TYR A 324 0.37 -7.87 -10.89
C TYR A 324 -0.44 -7.31 -12.07
N SER A 325 -1.70 -6.93 -11.85
CA SER A 325 -2.67 -6.61 -12.90
C SER A 325 -2.80 -5.10 -13.20
N TRP A 326 -1.90 -4.26 -12.67
CA TRP A 326 -1.91 -2.80 -12.84
C TRP A 326 -3.21 -2.12 -12.38
N ASP A 327 -3.93 -2.74 -11.45
CA ASP A 327 -5.18 -2.30 -10.81
C ASP A 327 -4.96 -1.18 -9.77
N MET A 328 -4.22 -0.14 -10.18
CA MET A 328 -3.77 0.91 -9.27
C MET A 328 -4.92 1.79 -8.76
N MET A 329 -5.21 1.65 -7.46
CA MET A 329 -6.14 2.47 -6.67
C MET A 329 -7.62 2.37 -7.08
N VAL A 330 -8.01 1.30 -7.79
CA VAL A 330 -9.41 1.07 -8.22
C VAL A 330 -10.30 0.57 -7.08
N HIS A 331 -9.71 -0.03 -6.04
CA HIS A 331 -10.46 -0.64 -4.95
C HIS A 331 -10.07 -0.04 -3.61
N SER A 332 -11.07 0.47 -2.88
CA SER A 332 -10.96 0.80 -1.46
C SER A 332 -11.64 -0.29 -0.63
N ARG A 333 -10.96 -0.80 0.39
CA ARG A 333 -11.48 -1.86 1.26
C ARG A 333 -11.47 -1.41 2.72
N PHE A 334 -12.59 -1.64 3.40
CA PHE A 334 -12.75 -1.34 4.82
C PHE A 334 -13.17 -2.59 5.60
N HIS A 335 -12.40 -2.92 6.63
CA HIS A 335 -12.57 -4.11 7.45
C HIS A 335 -13.14 -3.73 8.81
N GLN A 336 -14.39 -4.11 9.09
CA GLN A 336 -15.00 -3.86 10.40
C GLN A 336 -14.67 -4.96 11.41
N HIS A 337 -14.82 -6.22 11.00
CA HIS A 337 -14.70 -7.38 11.89
C HIS A 337 -13.79 -8.44 11.27
N VAL A 338 -12.83 -8.92 12.06
CA VAL A 338 -11.90 -9.99 11.68
C VAL A 338 -11.68 -10.86 12.91
N LYS A 339 -12.25 -12.06 12.88
CA LYS A 339 -12.18 -13.04 13.96
C LYS A 339 -11.56 -14.32 13.44
N ILE A 340 -10.62 -14.86 14.21
CA ILE A 340 -9.99 -16.15 13.96
C ILE A 340 -10.37 -17.04 15.12
N THR A 341 -11.01 -18.16 14.81
CA THR A 341 -11.42 -19.15 15.80
C THR A 341 -10.65 -20.44 15.51
N TYR A 342 -10.08 -21.06 16.54
CA TYR A 342 -9.54 -22.41 16.44
C TYR A 342 -10.41 -23.38 17.22
N ARG A 343 -10.43 -24.63 16.76
CA ARG A 343 -11.00 -25.77 17.49
C ARG A 343 -9.97 -26.89 17.53
N ASP A 344 -9.62 -27.40 18.70
CA ASP A 344 -8.79 -28.60 18.77
C ASP A 344 -9.64 -29.83 18.41
N GLY A 345 -9.23 -30.56 17.38
CA GLY A 345 -9.86 -31.81 16.97
C GLY A 345 -9.76 -32.92 18.02
N LEU A 346 -8.81 -32.84 18.96
CA LEU A 346 -8.64 -33.81 20.04
C LEU A 346 -9.51 -33.50 21.26
N THR A 347 -9.40 -32.28 21.81
CA THR A 347 -10.10 -31.90 23.05
C THR A 347 -11.49 -31.32 22.79
N GLY A 348 -11.75 -30.84 21.57
CA GLY A 348 -12.97 -30.10 21.23
C GLY A 348 -12.96 -28.65 21.72
N GLU A 349 -11.91 -28.21 22.42
CA GLU A 349 -11.78 -26.84 22.94
C GLU A 349 -11.80 -25.83 21.80
N VAL A 350 -12.55 -24.74 21.99
CA VAL A 350 -12.68 -23.63 21.05
C VAL A 350 -12.04 -22.39 21.67
N GLY A 351 -11.19 -21.71 20.91
CA GLY A 351 -10.57 -20.48 21.35
C GLY A 351 -10.40 -19.47 20.20
N TYR A 352 -9.91 -18.29 20.57
CA TYR A 352 -9.77 -17.17 19.65
C TYR A 352 -8.32 -16.73 19.52
N LEU A 353 -7.93 -16.37 18.29
CA LEU A 353 -6.61 -15.82 18.01
C LEU A 353 -6.72 -14.35 17.63
N LYS A 354 -5.85 -13.54 18.20
CA LYS A 354 -5.67 -12.15 17.76
C LYS A 354 -5.17 -12.16 16.31
N PRO A 355 -5.87 -11.51 15.35
CA PRO A 355 -5.53 -11.63 13.92
C PRO A 355 -4.08 -11.27 13.55
N GLY A 356 -3.47 -10.33 14.28
CA GLY A 356 -2.09 -9.89 14.07
C GLY A 356 -1.05 -10.52 14.99
N ALA A 357 -1.36 -11.59 15.73
CA ALA A 357 -0.42 -12.21 16.66
C ALA A 357 0.81 -12.81 15.95
N PHE A 358 0.58 -13.51 14.82
CA PHE A 358 1.61 -14.27 14.12
C PHE A 358 2.00 -13.67 12.77
N THR A 359 1.60 -12.43 12.47
CA THR A 359 2.01 -11.76 11.23
C THR A 359 1.95 -10.25 11.35
N GLN A 360 2.91 -9.57 10.70
CA GLN A 360 2.99 -8.11 10.66
C GLN A 360 2.11 -7.51 9.56
N SER A 361 1.69 -8.31 8.58
CA SER A 361 0.85 -7.84 7.48
C SER A 361 -0.62 -8.04 7.78
N ARG A 362 -1.44 -7.15 7.25
CA ARG A 362 -2.91 -7.23 7.31
C ARG A 362 -3.53 -7.73 6.00
N ARG A 363 -2.73 -7.89 4.94
CA ARG A 363 -3.19 -8.19 3.57
C ARG A 363 -3.72 -9.61 3.43
N TRP A 364 -3.31 -10.52 4.31
CA TRP A 364 -3.78 -11.90 4.25
C TRP A 364 -5.30 -12.00 4.36
N ARG A 365 -5.95 -11.02 4.99
CA ARG A 365 -7.40 -10.97 5.22
C ARG A 365 -8.21 -10.76 3.95
N ASP A 366 -7.57 -10.30 2.88
CA ASP A 366 -8.22 -9.91 1.62
C ASP A 366 -8.07 -10.97 0.51
N HIS A 367 -7.28 -12.02 0.74
CA HIS A 367 -6.81 -12.90 -0.32
C HIS A 367 -6.84 -14.38 0.11
N ALA A 368 -7.57 -15.20 -0.66
CA ALA A 368 -7.74 -16.62 -0.36
C ALA A 368 -6.43 -17.41 -0.26
N ASP A 369 -5.50 -17.18 -1.18
CA ASP A 369 -4.20 -17.84 -1.19
C ASP A 369 -3.38 -17.50 0.07
N MET A 370 -3.51 -16.29 0.59
CA MET A 370 -2.89 -15.86 1.84
C MET A 370 -3.60 -16.44 3.07
N LEU A 371 -4.93 -16.48 3.07
CA LEU A 371 -5.71 -17.13 4.13
C LEU A 371 -5.33 -18.60 4.27
N LYS A 372 -5.20 -19.31 3.15
CA LYS A 372 -4.76 -20.71 3.13
C LYS A 372 -3.35 -20.89 3.67
N GLN A 373 -2.43 -20.00 3.30
CA GLN A 373 -1.07 -20.01 3.84
C GLN A 373 -1.04 -19.70 5.34
N TYR A 374 -1.90 -18.78 5.80
CA TYR A 374 -1.98 -18.44 7.21
C TYR A 374 -2.54 -19.59 8.03
N SER A 375 -3.63 -20.24 7.57
CA SER A 375 -4.20 -21.41 8.23
C SER A 375 -3.20 -22.56 8.34
N ALA A 376 -2.46 -22.85 7.25
CA ALA A 376 -1.44 -23.88 7.23
C ALA A 376 -0.25 -23.56 8.16
N CYS A 377 0.12 -22.28 8.27
CA CYS A 377 1.15 -21.82 9.20
C CYS A 377 0.69 -21.94 10.67
N LEU A 378 -0.51 -21.45 10.99
CA LEU A 378 -1.08 -21.54 12.33
C LEU A 378 -1.24 -23.00 12.75
N SER A 379 -1.66 -23.89 11.85
CA SER A 379 -1.75 -25.34 12.11
C SER A 379 -0.41 -25.96 12.55
N LYS A 380 0.72 -25.41 12.11
CA LYS A 380 2.07 -25.85 12.53
C LYS A 380 2.55 -25.17 13.82
N LEU A 381 2.07 -23.97 14.14
CA LEU A 381 2.49 -23.20 15.30
C LEU A 381 1.70 -23.56 16.57
N LEU A 382 0.39 -23.73 16.43
CA LEU A 382 -0.55 -23.97 17.53
C LEU A 382 -0.24 -25.22 18.40
N PRO A 383 0.37 -26.31 17.89
CA PRO A 383 0.84 -27.41 18.73
C PRO A 383 1.86 -27.00 19.81
N ARG A 384 2.57 -25.87 19.65
CA ARG A 384 3.47 -25.31 20.69
C ARG A 384 2.70 -24.67 21.84
N TYR A 385 1.41 -24.40 21.64
CA TYR A 385 0.49 -23.75 22.58
C TYR A 385 -0.58 -24.73 23.07
N ASN A 386 -0.26 -26.03 23.12
CA ASN A 386 -1.15 -27.12 23.58
C ASN A 386 -2.40 -27.36 22.73
N VAL A 387 -2.43 -26.91 21.47
CA VAL A 387 -3.52 -27.20 20.53
C VAL A 387 -3.04 -28.23 19.51
N THR A 388 -3.42 -29.49 19.70
CA THR A 388 -2.79 -30.63 19.01
C THR A 388 -3.28 -30.83 17.58
N GLN A 389 -4.60 -30.76 17.35
CA GLN A 389 -5.21 -30.91 16.04
C GLN A 389 -6.00 -29.65 15.65
N PRO A 390 -5.31 -28.53 15.39
CA PRO A 390 -5.97 -27.25 15.13
C PRO A 390 -6.79 -27.26 13.84
N GLN A 391 -8.10 -27.04 13.97
CA GLN A 391 -9.00 -26.62 12.89
C GLN A 391 -9.16 -25.10 12.98
N ILE A 392 -9.11 -24.39 11.85
CA ILE A 392 -9.05 -22.92 11.87
C ILE A 392 -10.12 -22.32 10.96
N TYR A 393 -10.91 -21.45 11.58
CA TYR A 393 -12.06 -20.78 10.97
C TYR A 393 -11.83 -19.27 10.94
N PHE A 394 -12.20 -18.64 9.83
CA PHE A 394 -12.04 -17.21 9.63
C PHE A 394 -13.39 -16.57 9.41
N ASP A 395 -13.66 -15.52 10.19
CA ASP A 395 -14.81 -14.66 10.03
C ASP A 395 -14.31 -13.25 9.69
N ILE A 396 -14.46 -12.86 8.41
CA ILE A 396 -13.88 -11.62 7.85
C ILE A 396 -14.97 -10.83 7.15
N TRP A 397 -15.25 -9.64 7.67
CA TRP A 397 -16.21 -8.69 7.13
C TRP A 397 -15.51 -7.53 6.44
N VAL A 398 -15.88 -7.34 5.18
CA VAL A 398 -15.25 -6.36 4.30
C VAL A 398 -16.33 -5.58 3.56
N SER A 399 -16.17 -4.27 3.47
CA SER A 399 -16.81 -3.42 2.46
C SER A 399 -15.79 -3.08 1.38
N ILE A 400 -16.23 -3.11 0.13
CA ILE A 400 -15.45 -2.68 -1.04
C ILE A 400 -16.21 -1.58 -1.78
N ASN A 401 -15.52 -0.45 -2.02
CA ASN A 401 -16.05 0.72 -2.74
C ASN A 401 -17.45 1.14 -2.24
N GLU A 402 -17.58 1.34 -0.92
CA GLU A 402 -18.78 1.88 -0.25
C GLU A 402 -20.04 0.99 -0.32
N ARG A 403 -19.89 -0.29 -0.67
CA ARG A 403 -20.98 -1.28 -0.51
C ARG A 403 -21.20 -1.66 0.97
N PHE A 404 -22.26 -2.41 1.23
CA PHE A 404 -22.48 -3.08 2.52
C PHE A 404 -21.22 -3.83 3.00
N GLN A 405 -21.03 -3.88 4.33
CA GLN A 405 -20.14 -4.86 4.95
C GLN A 405 -20.71 -6.25 4.75
N GLN A 406 -19.94 -7.16 4.17
CA GLN A 406 -20.33 -8.54 3.98
C GLN A 406 -19.17 -9.50 4.22
N ARG A 407 -19.49 -10.78 4.42
CA ARG A 407 -18.50 -11.83 4.64
C ARG A 407 -17.71 -12.12 3.36
N LEU A 408 -16.39 -12.21 3.48
CA LEU A 408 -15.50 -12.64 2.38
C LEU A 408 -15.35 -14.16 2.30
N VAL A 409 -15.42 -14.84 3.45
CA VAL A 409 -15.11 -16.28 3.61
C VAL A 409 -16.25 -16.94 4.37
N ASP A 410 -16.59 -18.17 4.02
CA ASP A 410 -17.54 -18.97 4.81
C ASP A 410 -16.93 -19.31 6.18
N PRO A 411 -17.49 -18.79 7.30
CA PRO A 411 -16.93 -18.99 8.63
C PRO A 411 -17.07 -20.42 9.15
N ARG A 412 -17.81 -21.30 8.46
CA ARG A 412 -18.06 -22.69 8.86
C ARG A 412 -17.01 -23.67 8.32
N VAL A 413 -16.14 -23.20 7.43
CA VAL A 413 -15.15 -24.06 6.76
C VAL A 413 -13.82 -24.06 7.52
N ASP A 414 -13.28 -25.25 7.78
CA ASP A 414 -11.90 -25.39 8.28
C ASP A 414 -10.90 -25.13 7.14
N LEU A 415 -10.27 -23.95 7.16
CA LEU A 415 -9.32 -23.55 6.12
C LEU A 415 -8.01 -24.34 6.16
N VAL A 416 -7.72 -25.12 7.21
CA VAL A 416 -6.55 -26.01 7.24
C VAL A 416 -6.76 -27.16 6.25
N ARG A 417 -7.96 -27.74 6.21
CA ARG A 417 -8.32 -28.87 5.32
C ARG A 417 -8.92 -28.44 3.99
N ALA A 418 -9.50 -27.24 3.90
CA ALA A 418 -10.15 -26.77 2.68
C ALA A 418 -9.20 -26.77 1.46
N PRO A 419 -9.65 -27.21 0.27
CA PRO A 419 -8.82 -27.21 -0.91
C PRO A 419 -8.53 -25.78 -1.39
N TRP A 420 -7.35 -25.58 -1.96
CA TRP A 420 -6.97 -24.38 -2.70
C TRP A 420 -5.94 -24.76 -3.77
N SER A 421 -6.09 -24.23 -4.97
CA SER A 421 -5.18 -24.43 -6.09
C SER A 421 -5.10 -23.15 -6.89
N PRO A 422 -3.92 -22.79 -7.46
CA PRO A 422 -3.77 -21.64 -8.35
C PRO A 422 -4.74 -21.62 -9.52
N TRP A 423 -5.21 -22.79 -9.97
CA TRP A 423 -5.89 -22.98 -11.26
C TRP A 423 -7.40 -23.12 -11.16
N THR A 424 -7.94 -23.31 -9.95
CA THR A 424 -9.38 -23.56 -9.75
C THR A 424 -9.98 -22.49 -8.85
N PRO A 425 -11.28 -22.16 -9.00
CA PRO A 425 -11.93 -21.19 -8.13
C PRO A 425 -11.93 -21.69 -6.68
N THR A 426 -11.86 -20.74 -5.74
CA THR A 426 -11.82 -21.07 -4.31
C THR A 426 -13.25 -21.32 -3.79
N PRO A 427 -13.61 -22.54 -3.34
CA PRO A 427 -15.00 -22.89 -3.06
C PRO A 427 -15.56 -22.29 -1.76
N TRP A 428 -14.68 -21.85 -0.85
CA TRP A 428 -15.04 -21.30 0.45
C TRP A 428 -15.03 -19.76 0.49
N LEU A 429 -14.73 -19.11 -0.64
CA LEU A 429 -14.94 -17.67 -0.79
C LEU A 429 -16.41 -17.39 -1.08
N LEU A 430 -16.96 -16.40 -0.38
CA LEU A 430 -18.33 -15.95 -0.60
C LEU A 430 -18.37 -14.89 -1.70
N PRO A 431 -19.38 -14.92 -2.59
CA PRO A 431 -19.46 -13.99 -3.71
C PRO A 431 -19.69 -12.55 -3.22
N LEU A 432 -19.21 -11.58 -3.98
CA LEU A 432 -19.59 -10.19 -3.78
C LEU A 432 -21.09 -10.06 -4.08
N LEU A 433 -21.89 -9.45 -3.19
CA LEU A 433 -23.32 -9.24 -3.42
C LEU A 433 -23.53 -8.06 -4.38
N VAL A 434 -23.21 -8.29 -5.66
CA VAL A 434 -23.23 -7.25 -6.70
C VAL A 434 -24.64 -6.67 -6.89
N ASP A 435 -25.68 -7.48 -6.68
CA ASP A 435 -27.08 -7.05 -6.78
C ASP A 435 -27.47 -5.97 -5.76
N LEU A 436 -26.71 -5.85 -4.66
CA LEU A 436 -26.88 -4.79 -3.67
C LEU A 436 -26.09 -3.53 -4.01
N SER A 437 -25.32 -3.50 -5.11
CA SER A 437 -24.56 -2.32 -5.53
C SER A 437 -25.38 -1.04 -5.68
N PRO A 438 -26.62 -1.06 -6.20
CA PRO A 438 -27.46 0.14 -6.30
C PRO A 438 -27.77 0.79 -4.94
N TRP A 439 -27.67 0.04 -3.84
CA TRP A 439 -27.92 0.59 -2.50
C TRP A 439 -26.91 1.64 -2.07
N ARG A 440 -25.73 1.76 -2.69
CA ARG A 440 -24.69 2.72 -2.27
C ARG A 440 -25.19 4.14 -2.13
N GLN A 441 -25.98 4.61 -3.10
CA GLN A 441 -26.60 5.95 -3.03
C GLN A 441 -27.54 6.05 -1.84
N ARG A 442 -28.35 5.01 -1.60
CA ARG A 442 -29.24 4.93 -0.45
C ARG A 442 -28.50 4.89 0.88
N LEU A 443 -27.35 4.21 0.95
CA LEU A 443 -26.52 4.17 2.17
C LEU A 443 -25.98 5.58 2.48
N GLN A 444 -25.46 6.26 1.46
CA GLN A 444 -24.99 7.65 1.60
C GLN A 444 -26.12 8.60 2.03
N GLU A 445 -27.33 8.46 1.44
CA GLU A 445 -28.51 9.22 1.87
C GLU A 445 -28.86 8.98 3.34
N LEU A 446 -28.82 7.73 3.78
CA LEU A 446 -29.09 7.37 5.17
C LEU A 446 -28.04 7.97 6.10
N GLU A 447 -26.75 7.90 5.75
CA GLU A 447 -25.67 8.55 6.53
C GLU A 447 -25.84 10.06 6.60
N MET A 448 -26.24 10.72 5.51
CA MET A 448 -26.47 12.17 5.48
C MET A 448 -27.66 12.64 6.33
N GLN A 449 -28.61 11.74 6.62
CA GLN A 449 -29.76 12.03 7.49
C GLN A 449 -29.41 11.90 8.99
N LEU A 450 -28.27 11.31 9.33
CA LEU A 450 -27.86 11.15 10.71
C LEU A 450 -27.32 12.46 11.28
N ASP A 451 -27.60 12.68 12.57
CA ASP A 451 -26.97 13.76 13.33
C ASP A 451 -25.44 13.54 13.38
N GLY A 452 -24.66 14.62 13.46
CA GLY A 452 -23.19 14.56 13.41
C GLY A 452 -22.48 13.80 14.55
N HIS A 453 -23.23 13.15 15.44
CA HIS A 453 -22.73 12.33 16.54
C HIS A 453 -23.21 10.86 16.46
N THR A 454 -24.06 10.53 15.49
CA THR A 454 -24.56 9.18 15.27
C THR A 454 -23.85 8.59 14.07
N ASP A 455 -23.17 7.46 14.28
CA ASP A 455 -22.53 6.71 13.21
C ASP A 455 -23.44 5.56 12.76
N ALA A 456 -23.35 5.22 11.47
CA ALA A 456 -23.99 4.03 10.92
C ALA A 456 -22.97 2.99 10.45
N VAL A 457 -23.35 1.72 10.58
CA VAL A 457 -22.67 0.63 9.88
C VAL A 457 -23.69 -0.25 9.19
N PHE A 458 -23.55 -0.39 7.88
CA PHE A 458 -24.43 -1.17 7.03
C PHE A 458 -23.86 -2.56 6.78
N ILE A 459 -24.67 -3.57 7.04
CA ILE A 459 -24.29 -4.98 6.97
C ILE A 459 -25.24 -5.72 6.01
N ALA A 460 -24.67 -6.63 5.23
CA ALA A 460 -25.40 -7.63 4.46
C ALA A 460 -24.80 -9.02 4.76
N ASP A 461 -25.62 -9.94 5.26
CA ASP A 461 -25.18 -11.31 5.57
C ASP A 461 -25.96 -12.36 4.78
N PHE A 462 -25.35 -13.53 4.60
CA PHE A 462 -25.88 -14.62 3.80
C PHE A 462 -26.90 -15.47 4.58
N PRO A 463 -27.88 -16.09 3.89
CA PRO A 463 -28.84 -17.01 4.49
C PRO A 463 -28.19 -18.10 5.35
N GLY A 464 -28.73 -18.30 6.56
CA GLY A 464 -28.27 -19.34 7.49
C GLY A 464 -26.96 -19.02 8.21
N LEU A 465 -26.38 -17.82 8.00
CA LEU A 465 -25.28 -17.30 8.80
C LEU A 465 -25.80 -16.32 9.86
N HIS A 466 -24.94 -16.02 10.83
CA HIS A 466 -25.21 -15.03 11.86
C HIS A 466 -23.98 -14.17 12.14
N LEU A 467 -24.21 -12.92 12.51
CA LEU A 467 -23.19 -12.04 13.06
C LEU A 467 -23.28 -12.01 14.58
N GLU A 468 -22.24 -12.48 15.26
CA GLU A 468 -22.05 -12.26 16.69
C GLU A 468 -21.31 -10.93 16.90
N ASN A 469 -21.88 -10.05 17.70
CA ASN A 469 -21.27 -8.76 18.00
C ASN A 469 -21.47 -8.39 19.48
N PHE A 470 -20.58 -7.56 20.00
CA PHE A 470 -20.63 -7.02 21.37
C PHE A 470 -20.87 -5.52 21.31
N VAL A 471 -21.87 -5.04 22.05
CA VAL A 471 -22.13 -3.60 22.17
C VAL A 471 -21.36 -3.08 23.38
N SER A 472 -20.34 -2.25 23.17
CA SER A 472 -19.62 -1.62 24.30
C SER A 472 -20.54 -0.70 25.09
N GLU A 473 -20.31 -0.58 26.40
CA GLU A 473 -21.01 0.39 27.25
C GLU A 473 -20.72 1.85 26.85
N ASP A 474 -19.58 2.08 26.19
CA ASP A 474 -19.21 3.37 25.59
C ASP A 474 -20.08 3.77 24.37
N LEU A 475 -20.92 2.85 23.88
CA LEU A 475 -21.80 3.09 22.75
C LEU A 475 -23.23 3.32 23.26
N GLY A 476 -23.64 4.58 23.27
CA GLY A 476 -24.99 4.97 23.64
C GLY A 476 -25.98 4.84 22.49
N ASN A 477 -27.24 4.57 22.86
CA ASN A 477 -28.38 4.51 21.93
C ASN A 477 -28.15 3.57 20.74
N THR A 478 -27.49 2.43 21.00
CA THR A 478 -27.18 1.45 19.96
C THR A 478 -28.45 0.74 19.52
N SER A 479 -28.85 0.92 18.27
CA SER A 479 -30.01 0.28 17.68
C SER A 479 -29.66 -0.49 16.42
N LEU A 480 -30.45 -1.52 16.14
CA LEU A 480 -30.39 -2.28 14.90
C LEU A 480 -31.69 -2.06 14.13
N ARG A 481 -31.57 -1.78 12.84
CA ARG A 481 -32.72 -1.65 11.94
C ARG A 481 -32.53 -2.47 10.68
N VAL A 482 -33.56 -3.23 10.31
CA VAL A 482 -33.56 -4.05 9.10
C VAL A 482 -33.90 -3.19 7.89
N LEU A 483 -33.05 -3.25 6.88
CA LEU A 483 -33.19 -2.51 5.63
C LEU A 483 -33.79 -3.36 4.52
N ARG A 484 -33.52 -4.67 4.52
CA ARG A 484 -34.09 -5.65 3.58
C ARG A 484 -34.00 -7.05 4.19
N GLY A 485 -35.02 -7.88 3.93
CA GLY A 485 -35.03 -9.28 4.36
C GLY A 485 -35.55 -9.47 5.77
N LYS A 486 -35.16 -10.57 6.41
CA LYS A 486 -35.64 -10.96 7.75
C LYS A 486 -34.48 -11.46 8.60
N VAL A 487 -34.42 -10.97 9.84
CA VAL A 487 -33.42 -11.39 10.82
C VAL A 487 -34.05 -11.82 12.13
N VAL A 488 -33.35 -12.68 12.87
CA VAL A 488 -33.66 -12.98 14.26
C VAL A 488 -32.50 -12.50 15.11
N VAL A 489 -32.76 -11.58 16.03
CA VAL A 489 -31.79 -11.06 16.99
C VAL A 489 -31.91 -11.88 18.27
N GLU A 490 -30.87 -12.65 18.58
CA GLU A 490 -30.69 -13.40 19.82
C GLU A 490 -29.89 -12.54 20.81
N LEU A 491 -30.49 -12.17 21.93
CA LEU A 491 -29.82 -11.54 23.06
C LEU A 491 -29.28 -12.65 23.96
N VAL A 492 -27.96 -12.91 23.87
CA VAL A 492 -27.33 -14.13 24.40
C VAL A 492 -27.51 -14.25 25.92
N GLU A 493 -27.31 -13.16 26.63
CA GLU A 493 -27.40 -13.13 28.10
C GLU A 493 -28.85 -13.19 28.61
N GLN A 494 -29.79 -12.62 27.84
CA GLN A 494 -31.20 -12.57 28.20
C GLN A 494 -31.96 -13.84 27.76
N GLN A 495 -31.34 -14.67 26.91
CA GLN A 495 -31.94 -15.85 26.29
C GLN A 495 -33.25 -15.51 25.54
N GLN A 496 -33.31 -14.33 24.93
CA GLN A 496 -34.47 -13.83 24.19
C GLN A 496 -34.17 -13.72 22.70
N ASN A 497 -35.15 -14.10 21.88
CA ASN A 497 -35.06 -14.02 20.42
C ASN A 497 -36.14 -13.08 19.90
N HIS A 498 -35.73 -12.09 19.11
CA HIS A 498 -36.62 -11.12 18.48
C HIS A 498 -36.55 -11.26 16.96
N SER A 499 -37.67 -11.58 16.33
CA SER A 499 -37.76 -11.58 14.88
C SER A 499 -38.04 -10.16 14.39
N LEU A 500 -37.21 -9.67 13.45
CA LEU A 500 -37.38 -8.37 12.82
C LEU A 500 -37.53 -8.53 11.31
N GLN A 501 -38.47 -7.78 10.74
CA GLN A 501 -38.72 -7.68 9.31
C GLN A 501 -38.25 -6.33 8.76
N GLU A 502 -38.30 -6.17 7.45
CA GLU A 502 -37.91 -4.94 6.76
C GLU A 502 -38.60 -3.70 7.34
N GLY A 503 -37.80 -2.66 7.64
CA GLY A 503 -38.26 -1.42 8.25
C GLY A 503 -38.30 -1.44 9.77
N GLU A 504 -38.43 -2.61 10.39
CA GLU A 504 -38.42 -2.79 11.85
C GLU A 504 -37.02 -2.64 12.43
N GLY A 505 -36.96 -2.26 13.70
CA GLY A 505 -35.72 -2.15 14.44
C GLY A 505 -35.94 -2.30 15.93
N MET A 506 -34.84 -2.53 16.65
CA MET A 506 -34.85 -2.65 18.10
C MET A 506 -33.62 -1.97 18.70
N GLN A 507 -33.76 -1.54 19.95
CA GLN A 507 -32.64 -1.10 20.75
C GLN A 507 -31.87 -2.31 21.27
N LEU A 508 -30.55 -2.20 21.31
CA LEU A 508 -29.66 -3.25 21.79
C LEU A 508 -29.11 -2.86 23.18
N PRO A 509 -29.11 -3.80 24.14
CA PRO A 509 -28.58 -3.54 25.46
C PRO A 509 -27.06 -3.30 25.41
N PRO A 510 -26.54 -2.27 26.10
CA PRO A 510 -25.11 -2.05 26.21
C PRO A 510 -24.45 -3.13 27.09
N GLY A 511 -23.19 -3.42 26.84
CA GLY A 511 -22.39 -4.36 27.63
C GLY A 511 -22.70 -5.84 27.38
N GLN A 512 -23.48 -6.16 26.35
CA GLN A 512 -23.94 -7.54 26.08
C GLN A 512 -23.58 -8.01 24.67
N TYR A 513 -23.49 -9.35 24.52
CA TYR A 513 -23.42 -10.01 23.22
C TYR A 513 -24.81 -10.23 22.62
N HIS A 514 -24.90 -10.04 21.31
CA HIS A 514 -26.06 -10.43 20.52
C HIS A 514 -25.63 -11.14 19.24
N LYS A 515 -26.52 -11.99 18.73
CA LYS A 515 -26.37 -12.65 17.43
C LYS A 515 -27.49 -12.23 16.50
N VAL A 516 -27.14 -11.78 15.31
CA VAL A 516 -28.12 -11.46 14.26
C VAL A 516 -28.12 -12.58 13.25
N HIS A 517 -29.14 -13.42 13.27
CA HIS A 517 -29.31 -14.55 12.37
C HIS A 517 -30.05 -14.14 11.10
N THR A 518 -29.49 -14.43 9.94
CA THR A 518 -30.17 -14.22 8.65
C THR A 518 -31.07 -15.41 8.35
N VAL A 519 -32.38 -15.20 8.43
CA VAL A 519 -33.39 -16.27 8.28
C VAL A 519 -34.15 -16.18 6.96
N SER A 520 -33.98 -15.11 6.19
CA SER A 520 -34.52 -15.00 4.84
C SER A 520 -33.82 -15.95 3.85
N PRO A 521 -34.50 -16.36 2.76
CA PRO A 521 -33.87 -17.13 1.68
C PRO A 521 -32.85 -16.32 0.86
N GLU A 522 -32.96 -14.99 0.89
CA GLU A 522 -32.02 -14.05 0.31
C GLU A 522 -31.17 -13.39 1.41
N PRO A 523 -30.02 -12.76 1.07
CA PRO A 523 -29.25 -11.98 2.03
C PRO A 523 -30.10 -10.93 2.76
N SER A 524 -29.93 -10.82 4.08
CA SER A 524 -30.56 -9.76 4.87
C SER A 524 -29.62 -8.58 5.01
N CYS A 525 -30.16 -7.38 4.80
CA CYS A 525 -29.46 -6.13 5.01
C CYS A 525 -29.99 -5.44 6.25
N TYR A 526 -29.10 -4.98 7.11
CA TYR A 526 -29.45 -4.24 8.33
C TYR A 526 -28.37 -3.21 8.63
N MET A 527 -28.72 -2.20 9.44
CA MET A 527 -27.79 -1.20 9.90
C MET A 527 -27.75 -1.14 11.42
N TYR A 528 -26.55 -0.90 11.94
CA TYR A 528 -26.36 -0.45 13.31
C TYR A 528 -26.29 1.07 13.32
N LEU A 529 -27.01 1.68 14.24
CA LEU A 529 -26.86 3.09 14.59
C LEU A 529 -26.32 3.14 16.01
N TYR A 530 -25.28 3.93 16.26
CA TYR A 530 -24.74 4.12 17.60
C TYR A 530 -24.17 5.51 17.78
N VAL A 531 -24.13 5.96 19.03
CA VAL A 531 -23.47 7.20 19.43
C VAL A 531 -22.27 6.84 20.30
N ASN A 532 -21.08 7.28 19.92
CA ASN A 532 -19.91 7.13 20.78
C ASN A 532 -19.98 8.17 21.92
N THR A 533 -20.55 7.78 23.05
CA THR A 533 -20.84 8.69 24.17
C THR A 533 -19.56 9.24 24.77
N THR A 534 -18.53 8.40 24.91
CA THR A 534 -17.21 8.78 25.43
C THR A 534 -16.52 9.80 24.53
N ALA A 535 -16.60 9.66 23.21
CA ALA A 535 -16.07 10.64 22.27
C ALA A 535 -16.84 11.96 22.31
N LEU A 536 -18.17 11.90 22.41
CA LEU A 536 -19.05 13.07 22.48
C LEU A 536 -18.82 13.87 23.76
N GLU A 537 -18.73 13.20 24.91
CA GLU A 537 -18.44 13.83 26.20
C GLU A 537 -17.06 14.50 26.17
N LEU A 538 -16.06 13.81 25.61
CA LEU A 538 -14.73 14.37 25.44
C LEU A 538 -14.75 15.63 24.58
N GLU A 539 -15.49 15.63 23.46
CA GLU A 539 -15.61 16.80 22.60
C GLU A 539 -16.28 17.98 23.31
N ARG A 540 -17.38 17.74 24.02
CA ARG A 540 -18.06 18.76 24.83
C ARG A 540 -17.14 19.37 25.88
N ASN A 541 -16.40 18.53 26.60
CA ASN A 541 -15.47 19.00 27.62
C ASN A 541 -14.35 19.85 26.99
N LEU A 542 -13.78 19.42 25.87
CA LEU A 542 -12.76 20.20 25.17
C LEU A 542 -13.28 21.54 24.64
N THR A 543 -14.49 21.59 24.10
CA THR A 543 -15.13 22.82 23.63
C THR A 543 -15.40 23.77 24.80
N ARG A 544 -15.89 23.27 25.93
CA ARG A 544 -16.06 24.07 27.15
C ARG A 544 -14.76 24.69 27.64
N LEU A 545 -13.65 23.95 27.60
CA LEU A 545 -12.33 24.48 27.97
C LEU A 545 -11.84 25.57 27.00
N ARG A 546 -12.13 25.44 25.70
CA ARG A 546 -11.84 26.49 24.70
C ARG A 546 -12.63 27.76 24.95
N GLU A 547 -13.94 27.64 25.11
CA GLU A 547 -14.83 28.77 25.36
C GLU A 547 -14.48 29.49 26.67
N LEU A 548 -14.18 28.73 27.72
CA LEU A 548 -13.74 29.30 29.00
C LEU A 548 -12.46 30.13 28.83
N ARG A 549 -11.47 29.60 28.09
CA ARG A 549 -10.24 30.33 27.79
C ARG A 549 -10.50 31.62 27.02
N GLU A 550 -11.37 31.57 26.02
CA GLU A 550 -11.73 32.74 25.22
C GLU A 550 -12.47 33.79 26.04
N ARG A 551 -13.42 33.39 26.88
CA ARG A 551 -14.12 34.29 27.80
C ARG A 551 -13.19 34.99 28.78
N VAL A 552 -12.25 34.25 29.37
CA VAL A 552 -11.25 34.83 30.27
C VAL A 552 -10.32 35.79 29.51
N ARG A 553 -9.90 35.44 28.29
CA ARG A 553 -9.05 36.31 27.46
C ARG A 553 -9.76 37.58 27.00
N ASN A 554 -11.06 37.49 26.72
CA ASN A 554 -11.89 38.61 26.29
C ASN A 554 -12.43 39.43 27.48
N GLY A 555 -12.12 39.04 28.72
CA GLY A 555 -12.52 39.75 29.94
C GLY A 555 -14.00 39.61 30.31
N THR A 556 -14.74 38.69 29.69
CA THR A 556 -16.15 38.44 29.99
C THR A 556 -16.36 37.50 31.16
N GLU A 557 -15.33 36.75 31.56
CA GLU A 557 -15.34 35.94 32.78
C GLU A 557 -14.71 36.73 33.94
N GLN A 558 -15.53 37.14 34.92
CA GLN A 558 -15.06 37.95 36.07
C GLN A 558 -14.66 37.10 37.28
N SER A 559 -15.00 35.81 37.29
CA SER A 559 -14.70 34.89 38.39
C SER A 559 -13.28 34.30 38.26
N PRO A 560 -12.51 34.20 39.35
CA PRO A 560 -11.18 33.61 39.32
C PRO A 560 -11.27 32.12 38.97
N LEU A 561 -10.47 31.67 38.01
CA LEU A 561 -10.39 30.26 37.62
C LEU A 561 -9.93 29.38 38.78
N PRO A 562 -10.56 28.21 38.99
CA PRO A 562 -10.06 27.17 39.88
C PRO A 562 -8.59 26.83 39.56
N PRO A 563 -7.76 26.52 40.57
CA PRO A 563 -6.32 26.28 40.40
C PRO A 563 -6.00 25.18 39.38
N GLU A 564 -6.90 24.21 39.20
CA GLU A 564 -6.77 23.10 38.25
C GLU A 564 -6.94 23.54 36.78
N LEU A 565 -7.66 24.64 36.51
CA LEU A 565 -7.94 25.14 35.16
C LEU A 565 -7.02 26.29 34.72
N ARG A 566 -6.26 26.89 35.65
CA ARG A 566 -5.26 27.94 35.35
C ARG A 566 -4.22 27.55 34.28
N PRO A 567 -3.79 26.28 34.16
CA PRO A 567 -2.87 25.86 33.10
C PRO A 567 -3.35 26.14 31.67
N ILE A 568 -4.66 26.28 31.46
CA ILE A 568 -5.27 26.62 30.16
C ILE A 568 -4.86 28.02 29.68
N LEU A 569 -4.50 28.91 30.61
CA LEU A 569 -3.97 30.25 30.33
C LEU A 569 -2.44 30.28 30.19
N GLY A 570 -1.76 29.15 30.44
CA GLY A 570 -0.29 29.05 30.40
C GLY A 570 0.38 29.16 31.77
N GLU A 571 -0.38 29.14 32.87
CA GLU A 571 0.17 29.10 34.23
C GLU A 571 0.72 27.72 34.59
N ALA A 572 1.66 27.67 35.55
CA ALA A 572 2.21 26.42 36.04
C ALA A 572 1.13 25.62 36.82
N PRO A 573 1.09 24.29 36.69
CA PRO A 573 0.17 23.47 37.45
C PRO A 573 0.46 23.55 38.95
N PRO A 574 -0.57 23.46 39.81
CA PRO A 574 -0.38 23.46 41.25
C PRO A 574 0.54 22.31 41.71
N THR A 575 1.51 22.63 42.57
CA THR A 575 2.47 21.65 43.12
C THR A 575 1.75 20.57 43.92
N GLY A 576 1.92 19.30 43.53
CA GLY A 576 1.40 18.13 44.26
C GLY A 576 0.03 17.62 43.81
N ILE A 577 -0.64 18.25 42.85
CA ILE A 577 -1.94 17.79 42.32
C ILE A 577 -1.75 17.29 40.87
N PRO A 578 -2.12 16.04 40.53
CA PRO A 578 -2.05 15.56 39.16
C PRO A 578 -3.03 16.33 38.28
N LEU A 579 -2.57 16.75 37.10
CA LEU A 579 -3.40 17.49 36.15
C LEU A 579 -4.58 16.64 35.70
N ASP A 580 -5.76 17.24 35.61
CA ASP A 580 -6.93 16.60 35.02
C ASP A 580 -6.57 16.04 33.61
N PRO A 581 -6.91 14.77 33.32
CA PRO A 581 -6.60 14.14 32.04
C PRO A 581 -7.12 14.91 30.83
N VAL A 582 -8.31 15.50 30.90
CA VAL A 582 -8.94 16.29 29.84
C VAL A 582 -8.22 17.62 29.64
N VAL A 583 -7.83 18.29 30.72
CA VAL A 583 -7.01 19.52 30.65
C VAL A 583 -5.64 19.19 30.05
N SER A 584 -5.04 18.07 30.44
CA SER A 584 -3.77 17.60 29.89
C SER A 584 -3.88 17.30 28.38
N LEU A 585 -4.99 16.69 27.97
CA LEU A 585 -5.29 16.40 26.57
C LEU A 585 -5.49 17.70 25.77
N PHE A 586 -6.23 18.66 26.34
CA PHE A 586 -6.46 19.98 25.75
C PHE A 586 -5.13 20.71 25.48
N LEU A 587 -4.28 20.81 26.49
CA LEU A 587 -2.96 21.44 26.37
C LEU A 587 -2.05 20.71 25.36
N ARG A 588 -2.08 19.37 25.35
CA ARG A 588 -1.35 18.57 24.34
C ARG A 588 -1.87 18.83 22.93
N ARG A 589 -3.18 19.00 22.72
CA ARG A 589 -3.76 19.34 21.41
C ARG A 589 -3.29 20.73 20.96
N GLU A 590 -3.33 21.73 21.84
CA GLU A 590 -2.86 23.09 21.56
C GLU A 590 -1.36 23.13 21.24
N GLN A 591 -0.53 22.46 22.04
CA GLN A 591 0.89 22.34 21.79
C GLN A 591 1.16 21.67 20.44
N ARG A 592 0.41 20.61 20.10
CA ARG A 592 0.51 19.96 18.78
C ARG A 592 0.09 20.88 17.64
N GLU A 593 -0.93 21.71 17.81
CA GLU A 593 -1.33 22.69 16.79
C GLU A 593 -0.31 23.81 16.62
N GLN A 594 0.21 24.38 17.71
CA GLN A 594 1.29 25.36 17.67
C GLN A 594 2.56 24.76 17.07
N GLN A 595 2.87 23.52 17.44
CA GLN A 595 3.97 22.76 16.87
C GLN A 595 3.74 22.54 15.37
N ARG A 596 2.55 22.10 14.92
CA ARG A 596 2.20 22.00 13.49
C ARG A 596 2.38 23.33 12.75
N LYS A 597 1.98 24.45 13.36
CA LYS A 597 2.17 25.80 12.81
C LYS A 597 3.66 26.17 12.70
N ARG A 598 4.48 25.90 13.72
CA ARG A 598 5.95 26.10 13.69
C ARG A 598 6.63 25.20 12.65
N GLU A 599 6.21 23.93 12.60
CA GLU A 599 6.67 22.88 11.69
C GLU A 599 6.20 23.05 10.24
N SER A 600 5.41 24.09 9.95
CA SER A 600 4.98 24.42 8.60
C SER A 600 6.10 24.99 7.73
N SER A 601 7.15 25.57 8.32
CA SER A 601 8.25 26.19 7.57
C SER A 601 8.99 25.15 6.71
N LEU A 602 9.28 25.53 5.45
CA LEU A 602 9.99 24.68 4.50
C LEU A 602 11.35 24.21 5.04
N ALA A 603 12.07 25.08 5.75
CA ALA A 603 13.36 24.75 6.36
C ALA A 603 13.22 23.64 7.43
N GLN A 604 12.19 23.67 8.28
CA GLN A 604 11.97 22.64 9.29
C GLN A 604 11.50 21.32 8.67
N ARG A 605 10.65 21.37 7.64
CA ARG A 605 10.25 20.19 6.86
C ARG A 605 11.46 19.52 6.21
N LEU A 606 12.33 20.32 5.58
CA LEU A 606 13.58 19.84 4.99
C LEU A 606 14.51 19.25 6.06
N ARG A 607 14.71 19.94 7.20
CA ARG A 607 15.53 19.44 8.30
C ARG A 607 15.01 18.11 8.85
N ARG A 608 13.69 17.97 9.03
CA ARG A 608 13.07 16.70 9.46
C ARG A 608 13.25 15.60 8.42
N PHE A 609 13.03 15.92 7.15
CA PHE A 609 13.24 15.00 6.06
C PHE A 609 14.68 14.49 6.05
N LEU A 610 15.66 15.40 6.06
CA LEU A 610 17.09 15.06 6.09
C LEU A 610 17.45 14.25 7.33
N ARG A 611 16.96 14.65 8.52
CA ARG A 611 17.20 13.92 9.78
C ARG A 611 16.63 12.49 9.70
N ARG A 612 15.39 12.33 9.22
CA ARG A 612 14.76 11.02 9.06
C ARG A 612 15.53 10.14 8.06
N LYS A 613 15.94 10.70 6.92
CA LYS A 613 16.75 9.97 5.93
C LYS A 613 18.11 9.59 6.53
N PHE A 614 18.80 10.52 7.19
CA PHE A 614 20.07 10.25 7.86
C PHE A 614 19.99 9.06 8.81
N PHE A 615 18.98 8.98 9.68
CA PHE A 615 18.85 7.83 10.59
C PHE A 615 18.53 6.52 9.88
N ILE A 616 17.73 6.55 8.80
CA ILE A 616 17.48 5.35 7.99
C ILE A 616 18.78 4.84 7.37
N PHE A 617 19.58 5.73 6.76
CA PHE A 617 20.85 5.36 6.14
C PHE A 617 21.91 4.96 7.18
N ARG A 618 22.04 5.69 8.30
CA ARG A 618 22.93 5.36 9.42
C ARG A 618 22.62 3.96 9.96
N ARG A 619 21.35 3.69 10.29
CA ARG A 619 20.94 2.39 10.82
C ARG A 619 21.17 1.27 9.80
N SER A 620 20.86 1.51 8.52
CA SER A 620 21.14 0.55 7.45
C SER A 620 22.63 0.22 7.36
N ALA A 621 23.51 1.22 7.41
CA ALA A 621 24.95 1.03 7.38
C ALA A 621 25.45 0.26 8.61
N LEU A 622 25.04 0.67 9.82
CA LEU A 622 25.47 0.02 11.06
C LEU A 622 25.02 -1.43 11.13
N MET A 623 23.74 -1.71 10.87
CA MET A 623 23.22 -3.09 10.90
C MET A 623 23.88 -3.98 9.84
N THR A 624 24.16 -3.42 8.65
CA THR A 624 24.90 -4.13 7.61
C THR A 624 26.33 -4.45 8.06
N LEU A 625 27.04 -3.49 8.66
CA LEU A 625 28.40 -3.70 9.18
C LEU A 625 28.43 -4.76 10.28
N ILE A 626 27.46 -4.73 11.20
CA ILE A 626 27.31 -5.76 12.25
C ILE A 626 27.13 -7.15 11.61
N ALA A 627 26.22 -7.27 10.66
CA ALA A 627 25.92 -8.54 9.99
C ALA A 627 27.11 -9.06 9.17
N LEU A 628 27.77 -8.21 8.39
CA LEU A 628 28.95 -8.60 7.60
C LEU A 628 30.11 -9.02 8.50
N ARG A 629 30.31 -8.35 9.64
CA ARG A 629 31.26 -8.78 10.65
C ARG A 629 30.88 -10.14 11.23
N ASN A 630 29.61 -10.37 11.56
CA ASN A 630 29.13 -11.66 12.07
C ASN A 630 29.42 -12.80 11.09
N LEU A 631 29.25 -12.57 9.79
CA LEU A 631 29.57 -13.55 8.75
C LEU A 631 31.07 -13.82 8.63
N ALA A 632 31.91 -12.79 8.76
CA ALA A 632 33.35 -12.90 8.58
C ALA A 632 34.09 -13.45 9.81
N LEU A 633 33.67 -13.06 11.03
CA LEU A 633 34.38 -13.32 12.29
C LEU A 633 33.60 -14.21 13.25
N GLY A 634 32.38 -14.60 12.90
CA GLY A 634 31.45 -15.31 13.79
C GLY A 634 30.56 -14.36 14.61
N ARG A 635 29.43 -14.89 15.09
CA ARG A 635 28.48 -14.14 15.93
C ARG A 635 29.06 -13.95 17.35
N PRO A 636 29.08 -12.72 17.89
CA PRO A 636 29.51 -12.48 19.27
C PRO A 636 28.44 -12.96 20.27
N SER A 637 28.72 -12.78 21.58
CA SER A 637 27.74 -13.06 22.63
C SER A 637 26.42 -12.28 22.43
N PRO A 638 25.27 -12.84 22.84
CA PRO A 638 23.96 -12.19 22.67
C PRO A 638 23.87 -10.80 23.32
N GLU A 639 24.52 -10.60 24.47
CA GLU A 639 24.56 -9.32 25.17
C GLU A 639 25.26 -8.23 24.33
N ARG A 640 26.39 -8.57 23.74
CA ARG A 640 27.13 -7.67 22.86
C ARG A 640 26.32 -7.35 21.59
N LEU A 641 25.68 -8.35 21.01
CA LEU A 641 24.80 -8.15 19.85
C LEU A 641 23.63 -7.21 20.20
N ALA A 642 23.02 -7.38 21.38
CA ALA A 642 21.94 -6.51 21.85
C ALA A 642 22.40 -5.06 22.08
N GLN A 643 23.62 -4.84 22.61
CA GLN A 643 24.21 -3.51 22.74
C GLN A 643 24.44 -2.85 21.38
N GLU A 644 24.97 -3.60 20.41
CA GLU A 644 25.23 -3.11 19.05
C GLU A 644 23.94 -2.74 18.31
N VAL A 645 22.89 -3.56 18.44
CA VAL A 645 21.56 -3.26 17.89
C VAL A 645 20.95 -2.03 18.57
N THR A 646 21.08 -1.90 19.89
CA THR A 646 20.65 -0.71 20.64
C THR A 646 21.37 0.56 20.13
N PHE A 647 22.68 0.49 19.91
CA PHE A 647 23.44 1.61 19.35
C PHE A 647 23.00 1.98 17.93
N ALA A 648 22.67 0.98 17.10
CA ALA A 648 22.13 1.20 15.77
C ALA A 648 20.73 1.85 15.80
N ASN A 649 19.95 1.61 16.85
CA ASN A 649 18.60 2.17 17.03
C ASN A 649 18.58 3.62 17.55
N TRP A 650 19.71 4.17 18.01
CA TRP A 650 19.78 5.52 18.57
C TRP A 650 19.48 6.63 17.53
N ARG A 651 18.61 7.61 17.88
CA ARG A 651 18.03 8.67 17.01
C ARG A 651 18.26 10.10 17.52
#